data_AF-A0A0H1B4Y0-F1
#
_entry.id   AF-A0A0H1B4Y0-F1
#
_cell.length_a   1.000
_cell.length_b   1.000
_cell.length_c   1.000
_cell.angle_alpha   90.00
_cell.angle_beta   90.00
_cell.angle_gamma   90.00
#
_symmetry.space_group_name_H-M   'P 1'
#
loop_
_entity.id
_entity.type
_entity.pdbx_description
1 polymer ?
#
loop_
_entity_poly.entity_id
_entity_poly.type
_entity_poly.pdbx_seq_one_letter_code
_entity_poly.pdbx_strand_id
1 'polypeptide(L)'
;MVATNYKPPEYLNKRPYEYYAITGIKAGAVPEQKKAPIRQEIDEWSNNKANADQVDLFVMAWRNLMNMSPRERGSFFQVAGIHGQPYVPYDEPDTNMENIKDKGYCTHNNILFPIWHRPYLALLEQLLYENMITEIIPKFPKDRQAELKEAADSWRFPFWDWAINHRVPTLAKYPTTTIPTPNGKRERVDNPLYQFKMSTNEPFLSEGVGQVFDPWAGEDGKGMYFNFGPCIGTSRSPDIEDSQNPESETWKHGVVNNNQVGIALKSPGWMGGGKYGAASEMVYRLLTHPLDYPSFATTFRAKGQDDVGKDINLEYVHNNVHGWVGGDFTGHMSEIPVATFDPLFWLHHCNIDRMWAIWQTLNPDEWFETADKNTFFQEAIGLADTITPQTKLRPFHSDKKGTCWTPEGARDVLNFGYTYPELQTWDSKYNSGGTYHKDVHVTDIMKTINEKYGASRTELLDNPALGDKTDDGVKSNDFAFSVRYKKYALGGHPFTIKIYLAPGDGKPRTPESDYVTQVYNFSFPAIVGGKEVCSNCTSIEATESKATSYLSITYVLVQCVKRGILASLEEAVVTKFLQKNLYWRVYQRGRELDRFDMEKIELEVLGSFNSAQHHKDPTILSGFEGFRDIPSLAGGPDGALDPKLKQKPKPPPTNPPAPPSAGLHKNGSLDLKVDLTTDGVVILDSTSVDLNQIQTDTIDNTQVAFMNWSDTLLLISFRRAEGQIVFNTSFGGKWGAEERINLAGKLINPQAAIMVHDQGEGFEVSIDFVHVAWFKKRDKRPVKTLRYTVNKNQKPVLSDVLKVSVYPSMQKVFSR
;
A
#
# COMPACT_ATOMS: atom_id res chain seq x y z
N MET A 1 -2.16 -7.61 -16.52
CA MET A 1 -2.81 -7.50 -17.85
C MET A 1 -4.31 -7.34 -17.64
N VAL A 2 -4.93 -6.31 -18.21
CA VAL A 2 -6.39 -6.12 -18.18
C VAL A 2 -7.03 -7.32 -18.87
N ALA A 3 -8.04 -7.95 -18.24
CA ALA A 3 -8.79 -9.03 -18.86
C ALA A 3 -9.30 -8.55 -20.22
N THR A 4 -8.99 -9.27 -21.29
CA THR A 4 -9.34 -8.94 -22.69
C THR A 4 -10.85 -8.83 -22.96
N ASN A 5 -11.69 -9.02 -21.94
CA ASN A 5 -13.15 -9.03 -21.99
C ASN A 5 -13.84 -8.14 -20.93
N TYR A 6 -13.14 -7.22 -20.24
CA TYR A 6 -13.79 -6.33 -19.27
C TYR A 6 -14.88 -5.48 -19.95
N LYS A 7 -16.10 -5.49 -19.39
CA LYS A 7 -17.21 -4.68 -19.88
C LYS A 7 -17.44 -3.49 -18.94
N PRO A 8 -17.33 -2.25 -19.42
CA PRO A 8 -17.60 -1.08 -18.60
C PRO A 8 -19.01 -1.10 -18.00
N PRO A 9 -19.23 -0.45 -16.84
CA PRO A 9 -20.55 -0.37 -16.22
C PRO A 9 -21.58 0.27 -17.15
N GLU A 10 -22.73 -0.41 -17.31
CA GLU A 10 -23.74 0.00 -18.29
C GLU A 10 -24.35 1.38 -17.98
N TYR A 11 -24.36 1.78 -16.71
CA TYR A 11 -24.96 3.04 -16.30
C TYR A 11 -24.26 4.26 -16.93
N LEU A 12 -22.96 4.20 -17.20
CA LEU A 12 -22.19 5.29 -17.83
C LEU A 12 -22.68 5.64 -19.24
N ASN A 13 -23.33 4.68 -19.92
CA ASN A 13 -23.82 4.86 -21.30
C ASN A 13 -25.28 5.36 -21.36
N LYS A 14 -25.98 5.49 -20.24
CA LYS A 14 -27.38 5.95 -20.22
C LYS A 14 -27.48 7.41 -20.67
N ARG A 15 -28.46 7.73 -21.52
CA ARG A 15 -28.73 9.10 -22.01
C ARG A 15 -30.26 9.36 -22.05
N PRO A 16 -30.76 10.54 -21.62
CA PRO A 16 -30.04 11.58 -20.90
C PRO A 16 -29.46 11.04 -19.59
N TYR A 17 -28.27 11.51 -19.21
CA TYR A 17 -27.59 11.04 -18.01
C TYR A 17 -28.10 11.80 -16.79
N GLU A 18 -28.33 11.09 -15.70
CA GLU A 18 -28.73 11.66 -14.40
C GLU A 18 -27.73 11.21 -13.33
N TYR A 19 -27.00 12.18 -12.79
CA TYR A 19 -26.00 11.96 -11.75
C TYR A 19 -26.66 11.47 -10.45
N TYR A 20 -25.92 10.68 -9.67
CA TYR A 20 -26.37 10.24 -8.36
C TYR A 20 -26.11 11.34 -7.33
N ALA A 21 -27.19 11.98 -6.85
CA ALA A 21 -27.09 13.01 -5.82
C ALA A 21 -26.80 12.39 -4.45
N ILE A 22 -25.57 12.55 -3.97
CA ILE A 22 -25.15 12.20 -2.61
C ILE A 22 -25.59 13.33 -1.70
N THR A 23 -26.69 13.12 -0.99
CA THR A 23 -27.26 14.08 -0.03
C THR A 23 -27.08 13.63 1.42
N GLY A 24 -26.69 12.38 1.62
CA GLY A 24 -26.79 11.69 2.90
C GLY A 24 -28.25 11.47 3.31
N ILE A 25 -28.47 10.86 4.48
CA ILE A 25 -29.83 10.53 4.93
C ILE A 25 -30.44 11.75 5.62
N LYS A 26 -31.48 12.34 5.01
CA LYS A 26 -32.21 13.47 5.60
C LYS A 26 -33.29 13.07 6.60
N ALA A 27 -33.75 11.82 6.52
CA ALA A 27 -34.75 11.31 7.47
C ALA A 27 -34.22 11.36 8.90
N GLY A 28 -35.05 11.78 9.85
CA GLY A 28 -34.68 11.95 11.26
C GLY A 28 -33.83 13.18 11.59
N ALA A 29 -33.30 13.90 10.59
CA ALA A 29 -32.58 15.14 10.81
C ALA A 29 -33.55 16.32 10.97
N VAL A 30 -33.21 17.27 11.84
CA VAL A 30 -33.92 18.53 12.07
C VAL A 30 -32.89 19.66 11.96
N PRO A 31 -32.61 20.14 10.72
CA PRO A 31 -31.53 21.10 10.46
C PRO A 31 -31.63 22.40 11.27
N GLU A 32 -32.84 22.89 11.50
CA GLU A 32 -33.09 24.11 12.28
C GLU A 32 -32.62 23.98 13.73
N GLN A 33 -32.55 22.75 14.24
CA GLN A 33 -32.08 22.41 15.58
C GLN A 33 -30.65 21.85 15.58
N LYS A 34 -29.97 21.84 14.43
CA LYS A 34 -28.68 21.16 14.23
C LYS A 34 -28.70 19.70 14.71
N LYS A 35 -29.85 19.04 14.60
CA LYS A 35 -30.10 17.69 15.11
C LYS A 35 -30.05 16.68 13.98
N ALA A 36 -29.36 15.58 14.20
CA ALA A 36 -29.29 14.46 13.27
C ALA A 36 -29.18 13.12 14.03
N PRO A 37 -29.64 12.00 13.45
CA PRO A 37 -29.35 10.69 13.97
C PRO A 37 -27.84 10.40 14.04
N ILE A 38 -27.45 9.48 14.92
CA ILE A 38 -26.06 9.32 15.37
C ILE A 38 -25.46 8.04 14.77
N ARG A 39 -24.25 8.15 14.22
CA ARG A 39 -23.37 7.01 13.93
C ARG A 39 -22.84 6.48 15.24
N GLN A 40 -23.31 5.31 15.68
CA GLN A 40 -23.00 4.73 16.99
C GLN A 40 -21.84 3.74 16.92
N GLU A 41 -21.18 3.44 18.05
CA GLU A 41 -20.17 2.39 18.12
C GLU A 41 -20.83 1.04 17.82
N ILE A 42 -20.26 0.25 16.92
CA ILE A 42 -20.93 -0.91 16.33
C ILE A 42 -21.32 -2.00 17.33
N ASP A 43 -20.47 -2.34 18.31
CA ASP A 43 -20.77 -3.36 19.31
C ASP A 43 -21.81 -2.81 20.31
N GLU A 44 -21.71 -1.56 20.75
CA GLU A 44 -22.71 -0.93 21.63
C GLU A 44 -24.08 -0.83 20.96
N TRP A 45 -24.10 -0.34 19.72
CA TRP A 45 -25.30 -0.19 18.90
C TRP A 45 -25.99 -1.53 18.65
N SER A 46 -25.23 -2.53 18.21
CA SER A 46 -25.80 -3.82 17.81
C SER A 46 -26.24 -4.70 18.97
N ASN A 47 -25.64 -4.53 20.15
CA ASN A 47 -26.06 -5.23 21.37
C ASN A 47 -27.26 -4.57 22.06
N ASN A 48 -27.60 -3.32 21.72
CA ASN A 48 -28.78 -2.67 22.26
C ASN A 48 -30.06 -3.22 21.61
N LYS A 49 -30.91 -3.87 22.41
CA LYS A 49 -32.17 -4.46 21.95
C LYS A 49 -33.13 -3.46 21.32
N ALA A 50 -33.06 -2.18 21.69
CA ALA A 50 -33.86 -1.13 21.08
C ALA A 50 -33.50 -0.90 19.60
N ASN A 51 -32.29 -1.28 19.19
CA ASN A 51 -31.81 -1.14 17.81
C ASN A 51 -32.00 -2.42 16.98
N ALA A 52 -32.70 -3.44 17.48
CA ALA A 52 -32.79 -4.75 16.83
C ALA A 52 -33.29 -4.66 15.38
N ASP A 53 -34.34 -3.87 15.13
CA ASP A 53 -34.85 -3.64 13.77
C ASP A 53 -33.85 -2.87 12.89
N GLN A 54 -33.09 -1.91 13.45
CA GLN A 54 -32.02 -1.22 12.71
C GLN A 54 -30.91 -2.20 12.30
N VAL A 55 -30.51 -3.09 13.21
CA VAL A 55 -29.47 -4.10 12.95
C VAL A 55 -29.93 -5.09 11.88
N ASP A 56 -31.18 -5.56 11.96
CA ASP A 56 -31.74 -6.46 10.96
C ASP A 56 -31.80 -5.80 9.58
N LEU A 57 -32.28 -4.55 9.50
CA LEU A 57 -32.30 -3.76 8.25
C LEU A 57 -30.89 -3.53 7.69
N PHE A 58 -29.93 -3.20 8.54
CA PHE A 58 -28.52 -3.00 8.17
C PHE A 58 -27.90 -4.24 7.55
N VAL A 59 -28.05 -5.41 8.18
CA VAL A 59 -27.50 -6.67 7.66
C VAL A 59 -28.18 -7.08 6.35
N MET A 60 -29.50 -6.92 6.26
CA MET A 60 -30.24 -7.20 5.02
C MET A 60 -29.83 -6.25 3.87
N ALA A 61 -29.64 -4.95 4.15
CA ALA A 61 -29.25 -3.97 3.14
C ALA A 61 -27.83 -4.23 2.62
N TRP A 62 -26.88 -4.50 3.50
CA TRP A 62 -25.53 -4.92 3.14
C TRP A 62 -25.54 -6.16 2.23
N ARG A 63 -26.31 -7.17 2.61
CA ARG A 63 -26.48 -8.40 1.82
C ARG A 63 -27.03 -8.09 0.43
N ASN A 64 -28.02 -7.20 0.31
CA ASN A 64 -28.57 -6.82 -0.99
C ASN A 64 -27.53 -6.11 -1.86
N LEU A 65 -26.83 -5.10 -1.33
CA LEU A 65 -25.81 -4.34 -2.06
C LEU A 65 -24.64 -5.22 -2.54
N MET A 66 -24.21 -6.20 -1.73
CA MET A 66 -23.16 -7.15 -2.12
C MET A 66 -23.61 -8.17 -3.16
N ASN A 67 -24.90 -8.52 -3.19
CA ASN A 67 -25.48 -9.44 -4.16
C ASN A 67 -25.92 -8.77 -5.47
N MET A 68 -25.90 -7.43 -5.54
CA MET A 68 -26.13 -6.71 -6.79
C MET A 68 -25.06 -7.09 -7.83
N SER A 69 -25.43 -6.99 -9.10
CA SER A 69 -24.46 -7.16 -10.19
C SER A 69 -23.31 -6.16 -10.02
N PRO A 70 -22.05 -6.57 -10.20
CA PRO A 70 -20.88 -5.70 -10.05
C PRO A 70 -20.82 -4.56 -11.09
N ARG A 71 -21.79 -4.48 -12.01
CA ARG A 71 -21.91 -3.45 -13.04
C ARG A 71 -23.01 -2.42 -12.76
N GLU A 72 -23.78 -2.61 -11.68
CA GLU A 72 -24.79 -1.65 -11.25
C GLU A 72 -24.17 -0.52 -10.42
N ARG A 73 -24.57 0.73 -10.70
CA ARG A 73 -24.03 1.93 -10.03
C ARG A 73 -24.07 1.86 -8.50
N GLY A 74 -25.16 1.33 -7.95
CA GLY A 74 -25.37 1.21 -6.50
C GLY A 74 -24.81 -0.08 -5.87
N SER A 75 -24.18 -0.95 -6.65
CA SER A 75 -23.60 -2.19 -6.12
C SER A 75 -22.42 -1.90 -5.20
N PHE A 76 -22.22 -2.75 -4.20
CA PHE A 76 -21.06 -2.63 -3.32
C PHE A 76 -19.74 -2.67 -4.10
N PHE A 77 -19.64 -3.52 -5.14
CA PHE A 77 -18.44 -3.62 -5.97
C PHE A 77 -18.10 -2.29 -6.66
N GLN A 78 -19.07 -1.62 -7.29
CA GLN A 78 -18.83 -0.32 -7.94
C GLN A 78 -18.44 0.76 -6.92
N VAL A 79 -19.11 0.78 -5.77
CA VAL A 79 -18.82 1.75 -4.70
C VAL A 79 -17.42 1.50 -4.11
N ALA A 80 -17.04 0.26 -3.81
CA ALA A 80 -15.70 -0.10 -3.38
C ALA A 80 -14.64 0.25 -4.43
N GLY A 81 -14.94 0.06 -5.71
CA GLY A 81 -14.05 0.36 -6.84
C GLY A 81 -13.73 1.84 -7.05
N ILE A 82 -14.47 2.78 -6.45
CA ILE A 82 -14.17 4.23 -6.52
C ILE A 82 -12.76 4.52 -5.99
N HIS A 83 -12.37 3.86 -4.91
CA HIS A 83 -11.12 4.11 -4.22
C HIS A 83 -9.89 3.69 -5.03
N GLY A 84 -10.00 2.60 -5.79
CA GLY A 84 -8.87 1.92 -6.41
C GLY A 84 -9.28 1.10 -7.64
N GLN A 85 -8.90 -0.17 -7.68
CA GLN A 85 -9.26 -1.04 -8.79
C GLN A 85 -10.77 -1.27 -8.83
N PRO A 86 -11.38 -1.39 -10.02
CA PRO A 86 -10.75 -1.61 -11.33
C PRO A 86 -10.34 -0.32 -12.10
N TYR A 87 -10.27 0.83 -11.44
CA TYR A 87 -9.91 2.12 -12.07
C TYR A 87 -10.89 2.55 -13.16
N VAL A 88 -12.18 2.48 -12.85
CA VAL A 88 -13.27 2.78 -13.76
C VAL A 88 -13.97 4.06 -13.30
N PRO A 89 -14.33 4.97 -14.22
CA PRO A 89 -15.08 6.16 -13.86
C PRO A 89 -16.36 5.83 -13.12
N TYR A 90 -16.60 6.49 -11.99
CA TYR A 90 -17.84 6.34 -11.23
C TYR A 90 -18.68 7.60 -11.38
N ASP A 91 -19.95 7.44 -11.77
CA ASP A 91 -20.91 8.53 -11.96
C ASP A 91 -20.43 9.72 -12.83
N GLU A 92 -19.46 9.50 -13.72
CA GLU A 92 -18.85 10.52 -14.58
C GLU A 92 -18.90 10.09 -16.07
N PRO A 93 -20.05 10.26 -16.76
CA PRO A 93 -20.32 9.66 -18.07
C PRO A 93 -19.47 10.21 -19.22
N ASP A 94 -18.81 11.35 -19.01
CA ASP A 94 -17.94 12.02 -19.97
C ASP A 94 -16.45 11.73 -19.72
N THR A 95 -16.13 11.00 -18.65
CA THR A 95 -14.79 10.47 -18.38
C THR A 95 -14.69 9.07 -18.95
N ASN A 96 -13.68 8.80 -19.79
CA ASN A 96 -13.42 7.47 -20.34
C ASN A 96 -12.21 6.80 -19.64
N MET A 97 -11.96 5.52 -19.95
CA MET A 97 -10.85 4.75 -19.38
C MET A 97 -9.47 5.29 -19.77
N GLU A 98 -9.33 6.00 -20.90
CA GLU A 98 -8.06 6.64 -21.27
C GLU A 98 -7.80 7.88 -20.40
N ASN A 99 -8.85 8.63 -20.05
CA ASN A 99 -8.78 9.83 -19.23
C ASN A 99 -8.46 9.50 -17.77
N ILE A 100 -9.00 8.40 -17.24
CA ILE A 100 -8.75 7.96 -15.86
C ILE A 100 -7.33 7.42 -15.65
N LYS A 101 -6.64 6.99 -16.74
CA LYS A 101 -5.23 6.55 -16.76
C LYS A 101 -4.89 5.47 -15.72
N ASP A 102 -5.77 4.49 -15.54
CA ASP A 102 -5.60 3.39 -14.57
C ASP A 102 -5.41 3.87 -13.11
N LYS A 103 -6.14 4.92 -12.69
CA LYS A 103 -6.04 5.52 -11.34
C LYS A 103 -7.33 5.45 -10.54
N GLY A 104 -7.18 5.30 -9.22
CA GLY A 104 -8.27 5.43 -8.25
C GLY A 104 -8.53 6.89 -7.88
N TYR A 105 -9.70 7.17 -7.28
CA TYR A 105 -10.07 8.53 -6.89
C TYR A 105 -9.54 8.95 -5.50
N CYS A 106 -9.11 7.98 -4.67
CA CYS A 106 -8.80 8.25 -3.27
C CYS A 106 -7.65 9.26 -3.07
N THR A 107 -7.80 10.13 -2.06
CA THR A 107 -6.77 11.09 -1.64
C THR A 107 -5.99 10.51 -0.47
N HIS A 108 -4.75 10.08 -0.68
CA HIS A 108 -3.80 9.74 0.38
C HIS A 108 -2.59 10.68 0.30
N ASN A 109 -1.77 10.79 1.34
CA ASN A 109 -0.64 11.71 1.42
C ASN A 109 -0.99 13.15 0.97
N ASN A 110 -2.22 13.58 1.23
CA ASN A 110 -2.81 14.80 0.73
C ASN A 110 -3.72 15.40 1.81
N ILE A 111 -3.75 16.72 1.88
CA ILE A 111 -4.58 17.48 2.82
C ILE A 111 -6.09 17.16 2.71
N LEU A 112 -6.53 16.66 1.55
CA LEU A 112 -7.90 16.22 1.31
C LEU A 112 -8.22 14.84 1.91
N PHE A 113 -7.25 14.12 2.47
CA PHE A 113 -7.44 12.76 3.02
C PHE A 113 -8.72 12.60 3.85
N PRO A 114 -8.92 13.31 4.98
CA PRO A 114 -10.12 13.09 5.79
C PRO A 114 -11.39 13.63 5.09
N ILE A 115 -11.23 14.70 4.30
CA ILE A 115 -12.33 15.39 3.62
C ILE A 115 -12.96 14.54 2.52
N TRP A 116 -12.15 13.88 1.68
CA TRP A 116 -12.62 13.09 0.54
C TRP A 116 -13.35 11.82 0.99
N HIS A 117 -12.90 11.19 2.08
CA HIS A 117 -13.49 9.96 2.59
C HIS A 117 -14.87 10.19 3.23
N ARG A 118 -15.22 11.41 3.62
CA ARG A 118 -16.53 11.74 4.20
C ARG A 118 -17.72 11.58 3.22
N PRO A 119 -17.76 12.24 2.04
CA PRO A 119 -18.80 11.98 1.05
C PRO A 119 -18.77 10.54 0.52
N TYR A 120 -17.61 9.88 0.55
CA TYR A 120 -17.49 8.46 0.21
C TYR A 120 -18.27 7.56 1.18
N LEU A 121 -18.12 7.78 2.49
CA LEU A 121 -18.94 7.11 3.51
C LEU A 121 -20.43 7.46 3.37
N ALA A 122 -20.75 8.72 3.11
CA ALA A 122 -22.13 9.17 2.94
C ALA A 122 -22.83 8.50 1.74
N LEU A 123 -22.11 8.24 0.65
CA LEU A 123 -22.61 7.48 -0.50
C LEU A 123 -23.05 6.06 -0.10
N LEU A 124 -22.19 5.29 0.57
CA LEU A 124 -22.54 3.93 0.98
C LEU A 124 -23.69 3.94 1.99
N GLU A 125 -23.63 4.83 2.98
CA GLU A 125 -24.68 4.99 3.99
C GLU A 125 -26.05 5.30 3.35
N GLN A 126 -26.08 6.21 2.37
CA GLN A 126 -27.29 6.55 1.63
C GLN A 126 -27.82 5.36 0.82
N LEU A 127 -26.96 4.63 0.11
CA LEU A 127 -27.37 3.44 -0.66
C LEU A 127 -27.93 2.32 0.22
N LEU A 128 -27.35 2.10 1.39
CA LEU A 128 -27.87 1.13 2.38
C LEU A 128 -29.27 1.55 2.84
N TYR A 129 -29.46 2.80 3.24
CA TYR A 129 -30.76 3.31 3.66
C TYR A 129 -31.81 3.27 2.55
N GLU A 130 -31.45 3.68 1.33
CA GLU A 130 -32.33 3.58 0.16
C GLU A 130 -32.78 2.13 -0.04
N ASN A 131 -31.86 1.17 0.04
CA ASN A 131 -32.20 -0.25 -0.05
C ASN A 131 -33.15 -0.71 1.09
N MET A 132 -32.97 -0.23 2.32
CA MET A 132 -33.89 -0.51 3.42
C MET A 132 -35.32 -0.08 3.07
N ILE A 133 -35.50 1.16 2.61
CA ILE A 133 -36.83 1.74 2.43
C ILE A 133 -37.51 1.35 1.11
N THR A 134 -36.74 1.04 0.05
CA THR A 134 -37.32 0.69 -1.26
C THR A 134 -37.37 -0.81 -1.53
N GLU A 135 -36.40 -1.60 -1.03
CA GLU A 135 -36.28 -3.01 -1.38
C GLU A 135 -36.64 -3.98 -0.26
N ILE A 136 -36.41 -3.59 1.00
CA ILE A 136 -36.58 -4.48 2.15
C ILE A 136 -37.93 -4.27 2.82
N ILE A 137 -38.18 -3.08 3.35
CA ILE A 137 -39.38 -2.76 4.14
C ILE A 137 -40.69 -3.08 3.39
N PRO A 138 -40.84 -2.76 2.08
CA PRO A 138 -42.09 -3.05 1.36
C PRO A 138 -42.46 -4.54 1.29
N LYS A 139 -41.49 -5.44 1.48
CA LYS A 139 -41.72 -6.89 1.47
C LYS A 139 -42.27 -7.41 2.80
N PHE A 140 -42.14 -6.67 3.89
CA PHE A 140 -42.67 -7.05 5.21
C PHE A 140 -44.18 -6.78 5.32
N PRO A 141 -44.90 -7.46 6.24
CA PRO A 141 -46.31 -7.22 6.52
C PRO A 141 -46.61 -5.73 6.78
N LYS A 142 -47.73 -5.22 6.24
CA LYS A 142 -48.07 -3.79 6.25
C LYS A 142 -48.08 -3.16 7.66
N ASP A 143 -48.47 -3.93 8.67
CA ASP A 143 -48.51 -3.54 10.08
C ASP A 143 -47.12 -3.34 10.70
N ARG A 144 -46.06 -3.93 10.14
CA ARG A 144 -44.66 -3.72 10.55
C ARG A 144 -43.95 -2.60 9.81
N GLN A 145 -44.44 -2.17 8.64
CA GLN A 145 -43.69 -1.27 7.76
C GLN A 145 -43.42 0.10 8.37
N ALA A 146 -44.35 0.64 9.17
CA ALA A 146 -44.18 1.94 9.81
C ALA A 146 -43.06 1.91 10.87
N GLU A 147 -43.05 0.90 11.73
CA GLU A 147 -42.01 0.69 12.75
C GLU A 147 -40.62 0.47 12.10
N LEU A 148 -40.54 -0.38 11.08
CA LEU A 148 -39.29 -0.61 10.36
C LEU A 148 -38.80 0.66 9.64
N LYS A 149 -39.72 1.49 9.13
CA LYS A 149 -39.37 2.77 8.51
C LYS A 149 -38.82 3.76 9.54
N GLU A 150 -39.40 3.83 10.72
CA GLU A 150 -38.87 4.65 11.83
C GLU A 150 -37.47 4.17 12.26
N ALA A 151 -37.25 2.85 12.31
CA ALA A 151 -35.94 2.27 12.55
C ALA A 151 -34.93 2.66 11.44
N ALA A 152 -35.30 2.56 10.17
CA ALA A 152 -34.45 2.99 9.06
C ALA A 152 -34.13 4.50 9.10
N ASP A 153 -35.11 5.35 9.43
CA ASP A 153 -34.96 6.80 9.46
C ASP A 153 -34.01 7.27 10.57
N SER A 154 -34.00 6.55 11.69
CA SER A 154 -33.12 6.79 12.85
C SER A 154 -31.77 6.08 12.77
N TRP A 155 -31.58 5.16 11.81
CA TRP A 155 -30.32 4.44 11.63
C TRP A 155 -29.25 5.31 10.95
N ARG A 156 -27.99 5.16 11.37
CA ARG A 156 -26.81 5.66 10.66
C ARG A 156 -25.69 4.62 10.73
N PHE A 157 -24.75 4.73 9.80
CA PHE A 157 -23.65 3.78 9.64
C PHE A 157 -22.79 3.73 10.91
N PRO A 158 -22.56 2.55 11.52
CA PRO A 158 -21.85 2.47 12.79
C PRO A 158 -20.33 2.60 12.60
N PHE A 159 -19.63 3.12 13.62
CA PHE A 159 -18.16 3.19 13.64
C PHE A 159 -17.55 2.07 14.49
N TRP A 160 -16.32 1.67 14.16
CA TRP A 160 -15.53 0.72 14.97
C TRP A 160 -14.42 1.45 15.73
N ASP A 161 -14.57 1.56 17.04
CA ASP A 161 -13.56 2.17 17.91
C ASP A 161 -12.43 1.19 18.26
N TRP A 162 -11.62 0.85 17.25
CA TRP A 162 -10.48 -0.05 17.38
C TRP A 162 -9.42 0.43 18.38
N ALA A 163 -9.44 1.68 18.83
CA ALA A 163 -8.51 2.19 19.84
C ALA A 163 -8.88 1.69 21.25
N ILE A 164 -10.14 1.32 21.49
CA ILE A 164 -10.63 0.74 22.75
C ILE A 164 -11.00 -0.72 22.58
N ASN A 165 -11.60 -1.09 21.45
CA ASN A 165 -12.08 -2.42 21.15
C ASN A 165 -11.14 -3.14 20.18
N HIS A 166 -10.11 -3.80 20.72
CA HIS A 166 -9.01 -4.42 19.95
C HIS A 166 -9.38 -5.78 19.35
N ARG A 167 -10.62 -5.91 18.87
CA ARG A 167 -11.13 -7.11 18.19
C ARG A 167 -12.02 -6.68 17.05
N VAL A 168 -12.16 -7.58 16.09
CA VAL A 168 -13.16 -7.43 15.03
C VAL A 168 -14.55 -7.34 15.66
N PRO A 169 -15.39 -6.38 15.22
CA PRO A 169 -16.77 -6.22 15.70
C PRO A 169 -17.58 -7.51 15.66
N THR A 170 -18.49 -7.67 16.61
CA THR A 170 -19.28 -8.90 16.78
C THR A 170 -20.08 -9.24 15.52
N LEU A 171 -20.69 -8.23 14.89
CA LEU A 171 -21.43 -8.39 13.64
C LEU A 171 -20.57 -8.82 12.45
N ALA A 172 -19.25 -8.62 12.48
CA ALA A 172 -18.31 -8.99 11.42
C ALA A 172 -17.50 -10.25 11.73
N LYS A 173 -17.77 -10.90 12.88
CA LYS A 173 -16.93 -11.97 13.43
C LYS A 173 -17.17 -13.35 12.81
N TYR A 174 -18.43 -13.68 12.49
CA TYR A 174 -18.82 -15.05 12.11
C TYR A 174 -19.26 -15.12 10.64
N PRO A 175 -18.95 -16.23 9.93
CA PRO A 175 -19.19 -16.36 8.49
C PRO A 175 -20.67 -16.38 8.10
N THR A 176 -21.56 -16.74 9.03
CA THR A 176 -23.00 -16.74 8.81
C THR A 176 -23.72 -16.03 9.94
N THR A 177 -24.86 -15.43 9.61
CA THR A 177 -25.76 -14.76 10.56
C THR A 177 -27.21 -15.19 10.28
N THR A 178 -28.17 -14.67 11.04
CA THR A 178 -29.59 -14.86 10.76
C THR A 178 -30.27 -13.53 10.50
N ILE A 179 -31.21 -13.49 9.56
CA ILE A 179 -32.02 -12.31 9.24
C ILE A 179 -33.51 -12.63 9.33
N PRO A 180 -34.37 -11.67 9.66
CA PRO A 180 -35.82 -11.87 9.63
C PRO A 180 -36.32 -11.97 8.18
N THR A 181 -37.41 -12.71 8.00
CA THR A 181 -38.11 -12.84 6.72
C THR A 181 -39.53 -12.29 6.85
N PRO A 182 -40.18 -11.91 5.74
CA PRO A 182 -41.55 -11.40 5.76
C PRO A 182 -42.61 -12.29 6.44
N ASN A 183 -42.36 -13.59 6.54
CA ASN A 183 -43.27 -14.54 7.18
C ASN A 183 -43.09 -14.65 8.70
N GLY A 184 -42.24 -13.81 9.31
CA GLY A 184 -41.97 -13.78 10.74
C GLY A 184 -40.94 -14.81 11.23
N LYS A 185 -40.34 -15.62 10.34
CA LYS A 185 -39.22 -16.51 10.68
C LYS A 185 -37.88 -15.81 10.49
N ARG A 186 -36.83 -16.32 11.12
CA ARG A 186 -35.44 -15.98 10.78
C ARG A 186 -34.81 -17.07 9.92
N GLU A 187 -34.05 -16.67 8.92
CA GLU A 187 -33.28 -17.58 8.05
C GLU A 187 -31.77 -17.39 8.24
N ARG A 188 -31.00 -18.46 8.07
CA ARG A 188 -29.52 -18.41 8.11
C ARG A 188 -29.00 -17.97 6.74
N VAL A 189 -28.10 -16.99 6.73
CA VAL A 189 -27.47 -16.43 5.53
C VAL A 189 -25.97 -16.27 5.74
N ASP A 190 -25.23 -16.15 4.63
CA ASP A 190 -23.85 -15.67 4.66
C ASP A 190 -23.82 -14.24 5.20
N ASN A 191 -22.84 -13.96 6.06
CA ASN A 191 -22.74 -12.68 6.73
C ASN A 191 -21.99 -11.67 5.85
N PRO A 192 -22.66 -10.62 5.33
CA PRO A 192 -22.01 -9.65 4.44
C PRO A 192 -20.91 -8.84 5.14
N LEU A 193 -20.94 -8.71 6.47
CA LEU A 193 -19.91 -8.00 7.24
C LEU A 193 -18.69 -8.89 7.55
N TYR A 194 -18.80 -10.21 7.40
CA TYR A 194 -17.69 -11.13 7.62
C TYR A 194 -16.70 -11.14 6.46
N GLN A 195 -17.20 -11.00 5.23
CA GLN A 195 -16.40 -11.09 4.03
C GLN A 195 -17.24 -10.63 2.84
N PHE A 196 -16.69 -9.78 1.98
CA PHE A 196 -17.27 -9.58 0.66
C PHE A 196 -16.92 -10.75 -0.26
N LYS A 197 -17.91 -11.26 -0.99
CA LYS A 197 -17.75 -12.23 -2.07
C LYS A 197 -18.46 -11.72 -3.31
N MET A 198 -17.86 -11.95 -4.47
CA MET A 198 -18.47 -11.63 -5.76
C MET A 198 -19.83 -12.31 -5.93
N SER A 199 -20.85 -11.53 -6.25
CA SER A 199 -22.24 -12.00 -6.43
C SER A 199 -22.38 -13.00 -7.58
N THR A 200 -21.50 -12.92 -8.57
CA THR A 200 -21.43 -13.83 -9.72
C THR A 200 -20.75 -15.15 -9.41
N ASN A 201 -20.05 -15.25 -8.26
CA ASN A 201 -19.11 -16.32 -7.95
C ASN A 201 -17.98 -16.48 -8.98
N GLU A 202 -17.76 -15.44 -9.79
CA GLU A 202 -16.60 -15.34 -10.70
C GLU A 202 -15.46 -14.60 -9.99
N PRO A 203 -14.19 -14.85 -10.39
CA PRO A 203 -13.06 -14.14 -9.84
C PRO A 203 -13.12 -12.63 -10.10
N PHE A 204 -12.55 -11.82 -9.21
CA PHE A 204 -12.38 -10.38 -9.36
C PHE A 204 -11.81 -9.94 -10.70
N LEU A 205 -10.95 -10.77 -11.31
CA LEU A 205 -10.38 -10.53 -12.63
C LEU A 205 -11.44 -10.39 -13.73
N SER A 206 -12.60 -11.05 -13.59
CA SER A 206 -13.70 -10.94 -14.55
C SER A 206 -14.28 -9.52 -14.64
N GLU A 207 -14.11 -8.72 -13.58
CA GLU A 207 -14.57 -7.33 -13.48
C GLU A 207 -13.39 -6.35 -13.37
N GLY A 208 -12.21 -6.75 -13.88
CA GLY A 208 -11.06 -5.85 -14.07
C GLY A 208 -10.19 -5.61 -12.84
N VAL A 209 -10.52 -6.22 -11.69
CA VAL A 209 -9.66 -6.21 -10.50
C VAL A 209 -8.62 -7.31 -10.66
N GLY A 210 -7.36 -6.91 -10.82
CA GLY A 210 -6.27 -7.79 -11.23
C GLY A 210 -5.17 -7.92 -10.18
N GLN A 211 -3.94 -8.02 -10.67
CA GLN A 211 -2.75 -8.12 -9.84
C GLN A 211 -2.37 -6.75 -9.25
N VAL A 212 -1.98 -6.75 -7.99
CA VAL A 212 -1.19 -5.68 -7.38
C VAL A 212 0.28 -6.05 -7.65
N PHE A 213 1.01 -5.17 -8.34
CA PHE A 213 2.29 -5.47 -9.03
C PHE A 213 3.49 -5.77 -8.08
N ASP A 214 4.59 -6.29 -8.64
CA ASP A 214 5.91 -6.49 -8.03
C ASP A 214 7.01 -6.01 -9.01
N PRO A 215 7.93 -5.08 -8.66
CA PRO A 215 8.99 -4.59 -9.54
C PRO A 215 10.23 -5.50 -9.51
N TRP A 216 10.26 -6.52 -8.67
CA TRP A 216 11.38 -7.45 -8.51
C TRP A 216 11.02 -8.90 -8.87
N ALA A 217 9.86 -9.11 -9.49
CA ALA A 217 9.63 -10.35 -10.22
C ALA A 217 10.71 -10.42 -11.31
N GLY A 218 11.68 -11.32 -11.13
CA GLY A 218 12.69 -11.59 -12.15
C GLY A 218 12.03 -11.85 -13.50
N GLU A 219 12.77 -11.64 -14.58
CA GLU A 219 12.31 -11.85 -15.97
C GLU A 219 11.78 -13.29 -16.24
N ASP A 220 11.89 -14.20 -15.28
CA ASP A 220 11.35 -15.55 -15.32
C ASP A 220 9.90 -15.69 -14.78
N GLY A 221 9.27 -14.61 -14.31
CA GLY A 221 7.86 -14.62 -13.88
C GLY A 221 7.59 -15.47 -12.64
N LYS A 222 8.60 -15.70 -11.79
CA LYS A 222 8.52 -16.50 -10.56
C LYS A 222 8.54 -15.67 -9.27
N GLY A 223 8.22 -14.38 -9.36
CA GLY A 223 7.94 -13.55 -8.18
C GLY A 223 6.66 -13.99 -7.49
N MET A 224 6.60 -13.87 -6.16
CA MET A 224 5.38 -14.17 -5.40
C MET A 224 4.37 -13.03 -5.60
N TYR A 225 3.25 -13.35 -6.26
CA TYR A 225 2.16 -12.42 -6.56
C TYR A 225 1.12 -12.41 -5.42
N PHE A 226 0.69 -11.25 -4.93
CA PHE A 226 -0.66 -11.16 -4.35
C PHE A 226 -1.64 -10.91 -5.48
N ASN A 227 -2.01 -12.01 -6.12
CA ASN A 227 -2.95 -11.96 -7.21
C ASN A 227 -4.36 -11.95 -6.60
N PHE A 228 -4.91 -10.75 -6.39
CA PHE A 228 -6.31 -10.61 -5.98
C PHE A 228 -7.27 -10.94 -7.13
N GLY A 229 -6.81 -10.98 -8.38
CA GLY A 229 -7.64 -11.32 -9.54
C GLY A 229 -8.35 -12.67 -9.46
N PRO A 230 -7.67 -13.77 -9.09
CA PRO A 230 -8.28 -15.07 -8.81
C PRO A 230 -9.23 -15.10 -7.60
N CYS A 231 -9.20 -14.09 -6.72
CA CYS A 231 -10.06 -14.07 -5.55
C CYS A 231 -11.52 -13.85 -5.96
N ILE A 232 -12.41 -14.63 -5.36
CA ILE A 232 -13.86 -14.47 -5.35
C ILE A 232 -14.25 -13.76 -4.04
N GLY A 233 -13.53 -14.05 -2.95
CA GLY A 233 -13.76 -13.50 -1.62
C GLY A 233 -12.57 -12.72 -1.08
N THR A 234 -12.86 -11.73 -0.23
CA THR A 234 -11.84 -10.89 0.42
C THR A 234 -11.08 -11.62 1.53
N SER A 235 -9.83 -11.23 1.80
CA SER A 235 -8.98 -11.84 2.83
C SER A 235 -8.56 -10.83 3.90
N ARG A 236 -8.52 -11.26 5.17
CA ARG A 236 -8.05 -10.53 6.36
C ARG A 236 -6.97 -11.31 7.07
N SER A 237 -5.78 -10.72 7.17
CA SER A 237 -4.61 -11.33 7.82
C SER A 237 -4.40 -12.82 7.46
N PRO A 238 -4.41 -13.22 6.17
CA PRO A 238 -3.96 -14.56 5.81
C PRO A 238 -2.53 -14.80 6.27
N ASP A 239 -2.19 -16.05 6.54
CA ASP A 239 -0.77 -16.39 6.69
C ASP A 239 -0.08 -16.23 5.33
N ILE A 240 1.22 -15.97 5.33
CA ILE A 240 1.94 -15.71 4.07
C ILE A 240 1.83 -16.91 3.12
N GLU A 241 1.85 -18.13 3.66
CA GLU A 241 1.69 -19.40 2.94
C GLU A 241 0.38 -19.45 2.14
N ASP A 242 -0.73 -18.98 2.72
CA ASP A 242 -2.05 -18.98 2.07
C ASP A 242 -2.06 -18.11 0.81
N SER A 243 -1.26 -17.05 0.82
CA SER A 243 -1.19 -16.07 -0.25
C SER A 243 -0.17 -16.38 -1.36
N GLN A 244 0.73 -17.36 -1.15
CA GLN A 244 1.79 -17.66 -2.12
C GLN A 244 1.26 -18.38 -3.35
N ASN A 245 0.18 -19.16 -3.20
CA ASN A 245 -0.42 -19.92 -4.28
C ASN A 245 -1.75 -19.28 -4.71
N PRO A 246 -1.73 -18.41 -5.75
CA PRO A 246 -2.93 -17.73 -6.22
C PRO A 246 -3.98 -18.67 -6.82
N GLU A 247 -3.61 -19.91 -7.12
CA GLU A 247 -4.52 -20.94 -7.64
C GLU A 247 -5.17 -21.79 -6.55
N SER A 248 -4.77 -21.62 -5.28
CA SER A 248 -5.33 -22.39 -4.18
C SER A 248 -6.80 -22.01 -3.94
N GLU A 249 -7.63 -23.01 -3.64
CA GLU A 249 -9.05 -22.79 -3.30
C GLU A 249 -9.20 -21.90 -2.05
N THR A 250 -8.27 -22.05 -1.09
CA THR A 250 -8.21 -21.21 0.11
C THR A 250 -8.02 -19.73 -0.23
N TRP A 251 -7.08 -19.41 -1.14
CA TRP A 251 -6.86 -18.04 -1.58
C TRP A 251 -8.03 -17.51 -2.41
N LYS A 252 -8.54 -18.31 -3.36
CA LYS A 252 -9.68 -17.96 -4.21
C LYS A 252 -10.91 -17.59 -3.39
N HIS A 253 -11.23 -18.34 -2.34
CA HIS A 253 -12.39 -18.06 -1.49
C HIS A 253 -12.10 -17.08 -0.35
N GLY A 254 -10.85 -16.64 -0.20
CA GLY A 254 -10.38 -15.70 0.80
C GLY A 254 -10.24 -16.29 2.21
N VAL A 255 -9.26 -15.80 2.95
CA VAL A 255 -8.92 -16.23 4.32
C VAL A 255 -9.25 -15.12 5.30
N VAL A 256 -9.99 -15.43 6.36
CA VAL A 256 -10.37 -14.44 7.37
C VAL A 256 -9.85 -14.86 8.74
N ASN A 257 -8.76 -14.23 9.19
CA ASN A 257 -8.14 -14.50 10.48
C ASN A 257 -8.40 -13.38 11.50
N ASN A 258 -9.63 -13.32 12.00
CA ASN A 258 -10.03 -12.29 12.98
C ASN A 258 -9.22 -12.33 14.30
N ASN A 259 -8.60 -13.48 14.64
CA ASN A 259 -7.74 -13.57 15.82
C ASN A 259 -6.43 -12.81 15.62
N GLN A 260 -5.80 -12.92 14.44
CA GLN A 260 -4.58 -12.17 14.15
C GLN A 260 -4.84 -10.66 14.11
N VAL A 261 -5.97 -10.23 13.54
CA VAL A 261 -6.41 -8.83 13.63
C VAL A 261 -6.50 -8.37 15.08
N GLY A 262 -7.11 -9.18 15.96
CA GLY A 262 -7.20 -8.86 17.38
C GLY A 262 -5.87 -8.90 18.13
N ILE A 263 -4.90 -9.69 17.70
CA ILE A 263 -3.53 -9.69 18.25
C ILE A 263 -2.81 -8.41 17.82
N ALA A 264 -2.90 -8.03 16.55
CA ALA A 264 -2.23 -6.86 16.00
C ALA A 264 -2.75 -5.54 16.59
N LEU A 265 -4.06 -5.45 16.90
CA LEU A 265 -4.67 -4.26 17.50
C LEU A 265 -4.40 -4.11 19.00
N LYS A 266 -3.98 -5.18 19.69
CA LYS A 266 -3.65 -5.12 21.11
C LYS A 266 -2.25 -4.55 21.30
N SER A 267 -2.04 -3.84 22.41
CA SER A 267 -0.69 -3.52 22.83
C SER A 267 0.10 -4.82 23.09
N PRO A 268 1.40 -4.87 22.76
CA PRO A 268 2.30 -5.95 23.15
C PRO A 268 2.08 -6.40 24.59
N GLY A 269 1.97 -7.71 24.82
CA GLY A 269 1.57 -8.26 26.12
C GLY A 269 2.48 -7.88 27.29
N TRP A 270 3.73 -7.50 27.01
CA TRP A 270 4.64 -6.99 28.03
C TRP A 270 4.37 -5.53 28.43
N MET A 271 3.53 -4.77 27.72
CA MET A 271 3.16 -3.38 28.08
C MET A 271 1.87 -3.30 28.92
N GLY A 272 1.33 -4.44 29.39
CA GLY A 272 0.18 -4.51 30.30
C GLY A 272 -1.05 -5.20 29.73
N GLY A 273 -1.98 -5.59 30.61
CA GLY A 273 -3.08 -6.53 30.34
C GLY A 273 -4.37 -5.96 29.74
N GLY A 274 -4.31 -4.99 28.82
CA GLY A 274 -5.38 -4.90 27.80
C GLY A 274 -6.61 -4.02 28.06
N LYS A 275 -6.49 -2.88 28.76
CA LYS A 275 -7.50 -1.80 28.63
C LYS A 275 -7.26 -0.94 27.38
N TYR A 276 -5.98 -0.70 27.06
CA TYR A 276 -5.54 0.13 25.94
C TYR A 276 -4.90 -0.73 24.85
N GLY A 277 -5.12 -0.34 23.60
CA GLY A 277 -4.69 -1.03 22.39
C GLY A 277 -3.49 -0.36 21.77
N ALA A 278 -3.01 -0.95 20.67
CA ALA A 278 -1.82 -0.51 19.96
C ALA A 278 -1.88 0.97 19.51
N ALA A 279 -3.08 1.49 19.24
CA ALA A 279 -3.28 2.87 18.81
C ALA A 279 -4.04 3.76 19.81
N SER A 280 -4.28 3.33 21.06
CA SER A 280 -4.91 4.23 22.05
C SER A 280 -4.08 5.50 22.27
N GLU A 281 -2.77 5.34 22.47
CA GLU A 281 -1.88 6.49 22.67
C GLU A 281 -1.77 7.33 21.38
N MET A 282 -1.80 6.70 20.20
CA MET A 282 -1.81 7.42 18.92
C MET A 282 -3.03 8.33 18.81
N VAL A 283 -4.23 7.83 19.13
CA VAL A 283 -5.48 8.61 19.15
C VAL A 283 -5.45 9.68 20.22
N TYR A 284 -4.92 9.35 21.40
CA TYR A 284 -4.78 10.32 22.49
C TYR A 284 -3.94 11.52 22.07
N ARG A 285 -2.76 11.28 21.48
CA ARG A 285 -1.88 12.34 20.97
C ARG A 285 -2.54 13.14 19.85
N LEU A 286 -3.18 12.46 18.91
CA LEU A 286 -3.86 13.11 17.79
C LEU A 286 -4.94 14.10 18.24
N LEU A 287 -5.67 13.80 19.31
CA LEU A 287 -6.79 14.62 19.79
C LEU A 287 -6.44 15.59 20.92
N THR A 288 -5.21 15.55 21.46
CA THR A 288 -4.77 16.43 22.55
C THR A 288 -3.61 17.34 22.18
N HIS A 289 -2.85 16.99 21.15
CA HIS A 289 -1.74 17.81 20.69
C HIS A 289 -2.24 18.98 19.84
N PRO A 290 -1.72 20.22 20.04
CA PRO A 290 -2.08 21.36 19.21
C PRO A 290 -1.46 21.22 17.82
N LEU A 291 -2.29 20.89 16.83
CA LEU A 291 -1.89 20.71 15.44
C LEU A 291 -2.58 21.75 14.56
N ASP A 292 -1.88 22.23 13.53
CA ASP A 292 -2.55 22.87 12.40
C ASP A 292 -3.23 21.81 11.52
N TYR A 293 -4.22 22.23 10.72
CA TYR A 293 -4.98 21.28 9.89
C TYR A 293 -4.10 20.44 8.92
N PRO A 294 -3.15 21.02 8.15
CA PRO A 294 -2.26 20.23 7.31
C PRO A 294 -1.46 19.18 8.08
N SER A 295 -0.97 19.52 9.28
CA SER A 295 -0.24 18.59 10.12
C SER A 295 -1.15 17.47 10.61
N PHE A 296 -2.37 17.78 11.06
CA PHE A 296 -3.37 16.80 11.46
C PHE A 296 -3.79 15.87 10.32
N ALA A 297 -4.01 16.39 9.11
CA ALA A 297 -4.74 15.67 8.07
C ALA A 297 -3.95 14.53 7.41
N THR A 298 -2.65 14.69 7.20
CA THR A 298 -1.90 13.83 6.26
C THR A 298 -0.48 13.48 6.73
N THR A 299 0.04 12.36 6.23
CA THR A 299 1.45 11.97 6.38
C THR A 299 2.41 12.87 5.62
N PHE A 300 1.95 13.61 4.60
CA PHE A 300 2.84 14.37 3.71
C PHE A 300 3.53 15.54 4.43
N ARG A 301 4.85 15.66 4.26
CA ARG A 301 5.61 16.85 4.61
C ARG A 301 6.48 17.29 3.44
N ALA A 302 6.40 18.57 3.12
CA ALA A 302 7.25 19.20 2.13
C ALA A 302 8.70 19.27 2.64
N LYS A 303 9.65 19.26 1.71
CA LYS A 303 11.08 19.37 2.03
C LYS A 303 11.36 20.64 2.86
N GLY A 304 12.11 20.49 3.95
CA GLY A 304 12.49 21.59 4.83
C GLY A 304 11.45 21.96 5.90
N GLN A 305 10.30 21.28 5.94
CA GLN A 305 9.33 21.38 7.04
C GLN A 305 9.61 20.29 8.09
N ASP A 306 10.77 20.40 8.73
CA ASP A 306 11.31 19.37 9.63
C ASP A 306 11.01 19.68 11.11
N ASP A 307 9.73 19.69 11.50
CA ASP A 307 9.31 19.91 12.89
C ASP A 307 8.74 18.62 13.51
N VAL A 308 9.42 18.09 14.52
CA VAL A 308 9.02 16.84 15.20
C VAL A 308 7.67 16.96 15.91
N GLY A 309 7.27 18.16 16.36
CA GLY A 309 5.95 18.39 16.95
C GLY A 309 4.82 18.29 15.92
N LYS A 310 5.14 18.50 14.64
CA LYS A 310 4.17 18.44 13.54
C LYS A 310 4.08 17.09 12.86
N ASP A 311 4.78 16.05 13.33
CA ASP A 311 4.79 14.73 12.67
C ASP A 311 3.61 13.83 13.10
N ILE A 312 2.77 14.27 14.05
CA ILE A 312 1.52 13.60 14.43
C ILE A 312 0.45 13.90 13.37
N ASN A 313 -0.21 12.87 12.83
CA ASN A 313 -1.28 13.03 11.85
C ASN A 313 -2.29 11.86 11.88
N LEU A 314 -3.51 12.10 11.41
CA LEU A 314 -4.60 11.14 11.34
C LEU A 314 -4.31 10.01 10.35
N GLU A 315 -3.65 10.31 9.23
CA GLU A 315 -3.41 9.35 8.15
C GLU A 315 -2.46 8.22 8.57
N TYR A 316 -1.42 8.47 9.37
CA TYR A 316 -0.55 7.39 9.85
C TYR A 316 -1.29 6.46 10.82
N VAL A 317 -2.18 7.01 11.65
CA VAL A 317 -3.02 6.22 12.56
C VAL A 317 -3.94 5.31 11.76
N HIS A 318 -4.57 5.85 10.72
CA HIS A 318 -5.32 5.10 9.72
C HIS A 318 -4.49 3.99 9.05
N ASN A 319 -3.30 4.32 8.55
CA ASN A 319 -2.44 3.39 7.81
C ASN A 319 -2.07 2.18 8.67
N ASN A 320 -1.77 2.38 9.96
CA ASN A 320 -1.46 1.27 10.86
C ASN A 320 -2.63 0.28 11.02
N VAL A 321 -3.87 0.78 11.09
CA VAL A 321 -5.05 -0.09 11.19
C VAL A 321 -5.27 -0.88 9.90
N HIS A 322 -5.04 -0.27 8.74
CA HIS A 322 -4.98 -0.98 7.47
C HIS A 322 -3.96 -2.13 7.48
N GLY A 323 -2.74 -1.87 7.95
CA GLY A 323 -1.70 -2.89 8.10
C GLY A 323 -2.06 -4.00 9.09
N TRP A 324 -2.62 -3.64 10.26
CA TRP A 324 -3.02 -4.59 11.31
C TRP A 324 -4.20 -5.49 10.91
N VAL A 325 -5.17 -4.96 10.17
CA VAL A 325 -6.31 -5.74 9.66
C VAL A 325 -5.91 -6.58 8.45
N GLY A 326 -5.10 -6.00 7.56
CA GLY A 326 -4.59 -6.64 6.36
C GLY A 326 -3.59 -7.76 6.65
N GLY A 327 -2.84 -7.68 7.75
CA GLY A 327 -1.83 -8.66 8.15
C GLY A 327 -0.50 -8.45 7.42
N ASP A 328 0.06 -7.23 7.53
CA ASP A 328 1.35 -6.84 6.92
C ASP A 328 1.50 -7.41 5.49
N PHE A 329 0.73 -6.86 4.53
CA PHE A 329 0.79 -7.13 3.07
C PHE A 329 0.04 -8.34 2.52
N THR A 330 -0.69 -9.08 3.35
CA THR A 330 -1.26 -10.38 2.91
C THR A 330 -2.75 -10.31 2.56
N GLY A 331 -3.50 -9.42 3.20
CA GLY A 331 -4.94 -9.26 3.01
C GLY A 331 -5.32 -8.04 2.17
N HIS A 332 -6.62 -7.89 1.91
CA HIS A 332 -7.14 -6.78 1.11
C HIS A 332 -6.94 -5.45 1.83
N MET A 333 -7.22 -5.40 3.14
CA MET A 333 -7.08 -4.17 3.95
C MET A 333 -5.66 -3.59 3.99
N SER A 334 -4.62 -4.37 3.66
CA SER A 334 -3.24 -3.85 3.58
C SER A 334 -2.90 -3.16 2.25
N GLU A 335 -3.75 -3.26 1.22
CA GLU A 335 -3.43 -2.84 -0.13
C GLU A 335 -4.41 -1.77 -0.65
N ILE A 336 -3.93 -0.55 -0.90
CA ILE A 336 -4.75 0.61 -1.33
C ILE A 336 -5.76 0.25 -2.44
N PRO A 337 -5.37 -0.45 -3.53
CA PRO A 337 -6.28 -0.65 -4.65
C PRO A 337 -7.48 -1.55 -4.36
N VAL A 338 -7.42 -2.35 -3.29
CA VAL A 338 -8.43 -3.39 -3.00
C VAL A 338 -8.94 -3.37 -1.55
N ALA A 339 -8.44 -2.49 -0.68
CA ALA A 339 -8.82 -2.45 0.73
C ALA A 339 -10.31 -2.23 0.97
N THR A 340 -10.96 -1.43 0.12
CA THR A 340 -12.38 -1.07 0.21
C THR A 340 -13.34 -2.23 0.00
N PHE A 341 -12.87 -3.32 -0.63
CA PHE A 341 -13.68 -4.51 -0.79
C PHE A 341 -13.93 -5.22 0.54
N ASP A 342 -13.09 -5.05 1.57
CA ASP A 342 -13.39 -5.60 2.89
C ASP A 342 -14.43 -4.72 3.63
N PRO A 343 -15.52 -5.29 4.16
CA PRO A 343 -16.49 -4.55 4.97
C PRO A 343 -15.90 -3.76 6.15
N LEU A 344 -14.79 -4.22 6.73
CA LEU A 344 -14.15 -3.52 7.85
C LEU A 344 -13.54 -2.18 7.44
N PHE A 345 -13.23 -1.96 6.16
CA PHE A 345 -12.80 -0.66 5.63
C PHE A 345 -13.75 0.46 6.06
N TRP A 346 -15.04 0.21 5.86
CA TRP A 346 -16.09 1.22 6.05
C TRP A 346 -16.30 1.56 7.52
N LEU A 347 -16.23 0.55 8.40
CA LEU A 347 -16.31 0.74 9.85
C LEU A 347 -15.07 1.48 10.38
N HIS A 348 -13.89 1.17 9.83
CA HIS A 348 -12.64 1.85 10.13
C HIS A 348 -12.71 3.33 9.71
N HIS A 349 -13.06 3.62 8.46
CA HIS A 349 -13.18 4.97 7.93
C HIS A 349 -14.26 5.78 8.63
N CYS A 350 -15.34 5.15 9.07
CA CYS A 350 -16.36 5.81 9.89
C CYS A 350 -15.81 6.32 11.25
N ASN A 351 -14.81 5.63 11.82
CA ASN A 351 -14.11 6.10 13.01
C ASN A 351 -13.04 7.17 12.70
N ILE A 352 -12.39 7.11 11.52
CA ILE A 352 -11.50 8.17 11.03
C ILE A 352 -12.27 9.49 10.86
N ASP A 353 -13.46 9.43 10.24
CA ASP A 353 -14.37 10.57 10.11
C ASP A 353 -14.84 11.11 11.47
N ARG A 354 -15.12 10.21 12.43
CA ARG A 354 -15.42 10.59 13.83
C ARG A 354 -14.27 11.36 14.47
N MET A 355 -13.04 10.86 14.36
CA MET A 355 -11.87 11.52 14.93
C MET A 355 -11.65 12.91 14.34
N TRP A 356 -11.83 13.05 13.02
CA TRP A 356 -11.77 14.37 12.38
C TRP A 356 -12.88 15.29 12.86
N ALA A 357 -14.13 14.83 12.96
CA ALA A 357 -15.25 15.65 13.45
C ALA A 357 -15.07 16.11 14.92
N ILE A 358 -14.52 15.24 15.78
CA ILE A 358 -14.12 15.59 17.15
C ILE A 358 -13.02 16.65 17.11
N TRP A 359 -11.97 16.45 16.32
CA TRP A 359 -10.87 17.40 16.21
C TRP A 359 -11.33 18.76 15.67
N GLN A 360 -12.23 18.80 14.69
CA GLN A 360 -12.83 20.05 14.17
C GLN A 360 -13.60 20.81 15.27
N THR A 361 -14.24 20.10 16.19
CA THR A 361 -14.98 20.71 17.30
C THR A 361 -14.04 21.33 18.33
N LEU A 362 -12.89 20.68 18.57
CA LEU A 362 -11.85 21.19 19.47
C LEU A 362 -11.00 22.31 18.84
N ASN A 363 -10.87 22.30 17.51
CA ASN A 363 -10.05 23.24 16.74
C ASN A 363 -10.88 23.91 15.63
N PRO A 364 -11.91 24.71 15.97
CA PRO A 364 -12.87 25.23 15.00
C PRO A 364 -12.25 26.22 14.00
N ASP A 365 -11.17 26.90 14.40
CA ASP A 365 -10.49 27.90 13.59
C ASP A 365 -9.40 27.29 12.69
N GLU A 366 -9.01 26.03 12.95
CA GLU A 366 -8.01 25.33 12.15
C GLU A 366 -8.61 24.84 10.83
N TRP A 367 -8.11 25.43 9.74
CA TRP A 367 -8.52 25.16 8.38
C TRP A 367 -7.40 25.51 7.40
N PHE A 368 -7.62 25.23 6.12
CA PHE A 368 -6.69 25.62 5.04
C PHE A 368 -7.38 26.58 4.05
N GLU A 369 -6.65 27.59 3.60
CA GLU A 369 -7.10 28.47 2.51
C GLU A 369 -6.62 27.96 1.15
N THR A 370 -5.35 27.59 1.11
CA THR A 370 -4.70 26.96 -0.02
C THR A 370 -3.77 25.86 0.47
N ALA A 371 -3.58 24.86 -0.37
CA ALA A 371 -2.51 23.89 -0.24
C ALA A 371 -2.03 23.54 -1.64
N ASP A 372 -0.75 23.24 -1.80
CA ASP A 372 -0.27 22.69 -3.05
C ASP A 372 -0.93 21.32 -3.28
N LYS A 373 -1.09 20.90 -4.54
CA LYS A 373 -1.66 19.59 -4.89
C LYS A 373 -0.92 18.39 -4.25
N ASN A 374 0.21 18.64 -3.58
CA ASN A 374 1.20 17.68 -3.14
C ASN A 374 1.59 16.73 -4.28
N THR A 375 2.66 15.99 -4.06
CA THR A 375 3.14 14.97 -5.00
C THR A 375 2.39 13.65 -4.82
N PHE A 376 1.08 13.70 -4.57
CA PHE A 376 0.19 12.53 -4.56
C PHE A 376 -1.06 12.90 -5.35
N PHE A 377 -1.38 12.06 -6.37
CA PHE A 377 -2.49 12.04 -7.33
C PHE A 377 -3.35 13.31 -7.43
N GLN A 378 -3.63 13.87 -8.62
CA GLN A 378 -4.97 13.75 -9.21
C GLN A 378 -5.10 14.55 -10.53
N GLU A 379 -4.01 14.85 -11.24
CA GLU A 379 -4.13 15.49 -12.58
C GLU A 379 -5.00 14.66 -13.54
N ALA A 380 -4.92 13.32 -13.44
CA ALA A 380 -5.75 12.41 -14.25
C ALA A 380 -7.23 12.42 -13.85
N ILE A 381 -7.56 12.79 -12.61
CA ILE A 381 -8.93 13.07 -12.19
C ILE A 381 -9.17 14.58 -12.02
N GLY A 382 -8.42 15.43 -12.74
CA GLY A 382 -8.71 16.85 -12.90
C GLY A 382 -8.57 17.72 -11.66
N LEU A 383 -7.76 17.33 -10.68
CA LEU A 383 -7.40 18.19 -9.55
C LEU A 383 -6.47 19.32 -10.02
N ALA A 384 -6.78 20.55 -9.62
CA ALA A 384 -5.97 21.73 -9.92
C ALA A 384 -4.64 21.73 -9.15
N ASP A 385 -3.67 22.53 -9.62
CA ASP A 385 -2.35 22.70 -8.99
C ASP A 385 -2.43 23.21 -7.55
N THR A 386 -3.47 23.98 -7.25
CA THR A 386 -3.76 24.49 -5.93
C THR A 386 -5.07 23.90 -5.44
N ILE A 387 -5.01 23.27 -4.28
CA ILE A 387 -6.17 22.79 -3.53
C ILE A 387 -6.74 23.98 -2.75
N THR A 388 -8.04 24.18 -2.85
CA THR A 388 -8.79 25.21 -2.12
C THR A 388 -10.03 24.57 -1.48
N PRO A 389 -10.73 25.29 -0.58
CA PRO A 389 -11.98 24.80 -0.03
C PRO A 389 -13.10 24.53 -1.06
N GLN A 390 -12.93 24.99 -2.31
CA GLN A 390 -13.87 24.81 -3.43
C GLN A 390 -13.40 23.77 -4.45
N THR A 391 -12.26 23.13 -4.21
CA THR A 391 -11.78 22.00 -5.00
C THR A 391 -12.86 20.91 -5.11
N LYS A 392 -13.06 20.37 -6.32
CA LYS A 392 -14.05 19.31 -6.54
C LYS A 392 -13.59 18.00 -5.89
N LEU A 393 -14.40 17.44 -5.01
CA LEU A 393 -14.22 16.10 -4.44
C LEU A 393 -14.80 15.05 -5.38
N ARG A 394 -14.14 14.83 -6.52
CA ARG A 394 -14.57 13.83 -7.49
C ARG A 394 -14.48 12.41 -6.91
N PRO A 395 -15.42 11.51 -7.26
CA PRO A 395 -16.54 11.68 -8.20
C PRO A 395 -17.87 12.01 -7.50
N PHE A 396 -17.84 12.66 -6.33
CA PHE A 396 -19.02 12.77 -5.48
C PHE A 396 -19.89 13.97 -5.88
N HIS A 397 -21.05 13.70 -6.49
CA HIS A 397 -22.00 14.74 -6.89
C HIS A 397 -23.03 15.03 -5.80
N SER A 398 -23.29 16.31 -5.52
CA SER A 398 -24.29 16.77 -4.55
C SER A 398 -25.69 16.92 -5.15
N ASP A 399 -25.82 16.87 -6.48
CA ASP A 399 -27.09 17.00 -7.19
C ASP A 399 -27.16 16.11 -8.44
N LYS A 400 -28.35 16.05 -9.04
CA LYS A 400 -28.63 15.28 -10.26
C LYS A 400 -28.06 15.91 -11.54
N LYS A 401 -27.44 17.09 -11.43
CA LYS A 401 -26.87 17.86 -12.54
C LYS A 401 -25.35 17.68 -12.66
N GLY A 402 -24.71 17.04 -11.68
CA GLY A 402 -23.27 16.76 -11.69
C GLY A 402 -22.44 17.82 -10.96
N THR A 403 -23.04 18.61 -10.06
CA THR A 403 -22.27 19.49 -9.17
C THR A 403 -21.48 18.64 -8.17
N CYS A 404 -20.16 18.76 -8.10
CA CYS A 404 -19.36 18.02 -7.13
C CYS A 404 -19.45 18.63 -5.73
N TRP A 405 -19.36 17.78 -4.71
CA TRP A 405 -19.01 18.21 -3.35
C TRP A 405 -17.66 18.92 -3.33
N THR A 406 -17.49 19.81 -2.35
CA THR A 406 -16.23 20.53 -2.10
C THR A 406 -15.79 20.32 -0.65
N PRO A 407 -14.51 20.56 -0.30
CA PRO A 407 -14.08 20.55 1.09
C PRO A 407 -14.92 21.39 2.03
N GLU A 408 -15.29 22.61 1.61
CA GLU A 408 -16.15 23.49 2.38
C GLU A 408 -17.55 22.89 2.59
N GLY A 409 -18.17 22.35 1.52
CA GLY A 409 -19.48 21.73 1.60
C GLY A 409 -19.48 20.45 2.45
N ALA A 410 -18.40 19.68 2.42
CA ALA A 410 -18.24 18.44 3.19
C ALA A 410 -17.74 18.68 4.63
N ARG A 411 -17.40 19.92 5.01
CA ARG A 411 -16.78 20.23 6.31
C ARG A 411 -17.69 19.91 7.51
N ASP A 412 -19.00 20.08 7.36
CA ASP A 412 -19.99 19.81 8.41
C ASP A 412 -20.69 18.47 8.17
N VAL A 413 -20.63 17.58 9.17
CA VAL A 413 -21.30 16.25 9.15
C VAL A 413 -22.83 16.37 8.99
N LEU A 414 -23.43 17.45 9.49
CA LEU A 414 -24.87 17.70 9.40
C LEU A 414 -25.33 17.91 7.96
N ASN A 415 -24.43 18.33 7.05
CA ASN A 415 -24.74 18.45 5.62
C ASN A 415 -25.06 17.11 4.97
N PHE A 416 -24.68 15.99 5.60
CA PHE A 416 -25.04 14.62 5.20
C PHE A 416 -26.09 13.99 6.13
N GLY A 417 -26.59 14.74 7.12
CA GLY A 417 -27.68 14.30 7.99
C GLY A 417 -27.28 13.25 9.03
N TYR A 418 -26.02 13.23 9.47
CA TYR A 418 -25.57 12.41 10.60
C TYR A 418 -24.74 13.23 11.58
N THR A 419 -24.47 12.66 12.75
CA THR A 419 -23.43 13.12 13.69
C THR A 419 -22.86 11.96 14.51
N TYR A 420 -22.06 12.26 15.53
CA TYR A 420 -21.45 11.32 16.45
C TYR A 420 -21.93 11.51 17.91
N PRO A 421 -21.79 10.49 18.78
CA PRO A 421 -22.25 10.57 20.17
C PRO A 421 -21.67 11.79 20.91
N GLU A 422 -20.41 12.13 20.61
CA GLU A 422 -19.68 13.25 21.19
C GLU A 422 -20.16 14.63 20.71
N LEU A 423 -20.98 14.74 19.66
CA LEU A 423 -21.23 16.00 18.94
C LEU A 423 -22.71 16.42 18.93
N GLN A 424 -23.50 15.93 19.90
CA GLN A 424 -24.94 16.18 19.99
C GLN A 424 -25.25 17.56 20.57
N THR A 425 -25.03 18.62 19.80
CA THR A 425 -25.19 20.01 20.25
C THR A 425 -26.60 20.38 20.74
N TRP A 426 -27.63 19.58 20.42
CA TRP A 426 -29.02 19.76 20.87
C TRP A 426 -29.33 19.09 22.21
N ASP A 427 -28.41 18.30 22.77
CA ASP A 427 -28.63 17.68 24.08
C ASP A 427 -28.94 18.78 25.11
N SER A 428 -29.95 18.57 25.96
CA SER A 428 -30.37 19.53 26.99
C SER A 428 -29.22 19.98 27.92
N LYS A 429 -28.18 19.15 28.05
CA LYS A 429 -26.94 19.45 28.76
C LYS A 429 -26.13 20.58 28.11
N TYR A 430 -26.14 20.65 26.78
CA TYR A 430 -25.40 21.65 26.00
C TYR A 430 -26.30 22.74 25.44
N ASN A 431 -27.60 22.51 25.37
CA ASN A 431 -28.58 23.44 24.86
C ASN A 431 -29.73 23.58 25.85
N SER A 432 -29.64 24.61 26.70
CA SER A 432 -30.69 24.93 27.69
C SER A 432 -31.37 26.23 27.31
N GLY A 433 -32.71 26.22 27.21
CA GLY A 433 -33.51 27.38 26.83
C GLY A 433 -33.21 27.91 25.42
N GLY A 434 -32.72 27.07 24.50
CA GLY A 434 -32.35 27.46 23.13
C GLY A 434 -30.95 28.08 23.00
N THR A 435 -30.19 28.17 24.09
CA THR A 435 -28.81 28.70 24.09
C THR A 435 -27.82 27.54 24.12
N TYR A 436 -26.92 27.49 23.12
CA TYR A 436 -25.85 26.51 23.06
C TYR A 436 -24.64 26.93 23.90
N HIS A 437 -24.31 26.13 24.92
CA HIS A 437 -23.19 26.30 25.84
C HIS A 437 -21.97 25.54 25.33
N LYS A 438 -21.25 26.17 24.39
CA LYS A 438 -20.06 25.59 23.74
C LYS A 438 -19.03 25.07 24.73
N ASP A 439 -18.73 25.82 25.78
CA ASP A 439 -17.67 25.48 26.73
C ASP A 439 -17.98 24.19 27.51
N VAL A 440 -19.24 23.97 27.88
CA VAL A 440 -19.69 22.74 28.55
C VAL A 440 -19.54 21.53 27.61
N HIS A 441 -19.96 21.69 26.35
CA HIS A 441 -19.86 20.62 25.35
C HIS A 441 -18.40 20.25 25.08
N VAL A 442 -17.53 21.24 24.85
CA VAL A 442 -16.09 21.04 24.63
C VAL A 442 -15.44 20.37 25.84
N THR A 443 -15.75 20.81 27.05
CA THR A 443 -15.28 20.23 28.33
C THR A 443 -15.61 18.73 28.42
N ASP A 444 -16.81 18.31 28.04
CA ASP A 444 -17.20 16.90 28.06
C ASP A 444 -16.52 16.05 26.98
N ILE A 445 -16.25 16.63 25.81
CA ILE A 445 -15.43 15.98 24.78
C ILE A 445 -14.01 15.76 25.32
N MET A 446 -13.41 16.78 25.93
CA MET A 446 -12.07 16.70 26.54
C MET A 446 -12.01 15.61 27.61
N LYS A 447 -13.02 15.57 28.49
CA LYS A 447 -13.20 14.52 29.48
C LYS A 447 -13.24 13.12 28.85
N THR A 448 -14.07 12.96 27.83
CA THR A 448 -14.23 11.68 27.11
C THR A 448 -12.90 11.21 26.52
N ILE A 449 -12.12 12.11 25.92
CA ILE A 449 -10.81 11.80 25.33
C ILE A 449 -9.82 11.32 26.42
N ASN A 450 -9.71 12.06 27.52
CA ASN A 450 -8.84 11.72 28.64
C ASN A 450 -9.20 10.37 29.27
N GLU A 451 -10.48 10.09 29.48
CA GLU A 451 -10.95 8.86 30.12
C GLU A 451 -10.85 7.63 29.21
N LYS A 452 -11.13 7.80 27.91
CA LYS A 452 -11.07 6.71 26.92
C LYS A 452 -9.64 6.39 26.51
N TYR A 453 -8.86 7.38 26.08
CA TYR A 453 -7.60 7.14 25.36
C TYR A 453 -6.34 7.47 26.17
N GLY A 454 -6.45 8.23 27.26
CA GLY A 454 -5.30 8.74 28.05
C GLY A 454 -4.61 7.70 28.95
N ALA A 455 -3.99 6.68 28.35
CA ALA A 455 -3.28 5.62 29.06
C ALA A 455 -2.05 6.16 29.82
N SER A 456 -1.19 6.93 29.14
CA SER A 456 -0.03 7.58 29.73
C SER A 456 -0.43 8.52 30.87
N ARG A 457 -1.43 9.38 30.65
CA ARG A 457 -2.03 10.27 31.66
C ARG A 457 -2.44 9.51 32.92
N THR A 458 -3.19 8.42 32.76
CA THR A 458 -3.72 7.63 33.90
C THR A 458 -2.57 7.08 34.75
N GLU A 459 -1.59 6.43 34.11
CA GLU A 459 -0.46 5.84 34.83
C GLU A 459 0.43 6.88 35.54
N LEU A 460 0.60 8.07 34.96
CA LEU A 460 1.40 9.15 35.54
C LEU A 460 0.71 9.80 36.74
N LEU A 461 -0.61 9.99 36.68
CA LEU A 461 -1.40 10.51 37.80
C LEU A 461 -1.44 9.54 38.99
N ASP A 462 -1.52 8.24 38.71
CA ASP A 462 -1.55 7.19 39.74
C ASP A 462 -0.18 6.95 40.39
N ASN A 463 0.91 7.33 39.72
CA ASN A 463 2.26 7.19 40.24
C ASN A 463 3.08 8.49 40.13
N PRO A 464 2.89 9.41 41.09
CA PRO A 464 3.60 10.69 41.09
C PRO A 464 5.11 10.59 41.29
N ALA A 465 5.70 9.41 41.51
CA ALA A 465 7.16 9.25 41.49
C ALA A 465 7.73 9.26 40.06
N LEU A 466 6.87 9.20 39.04
CA LEU A 466 7.24 9.22 37.62
C LEU A 466 7.28 10.64 37.03
N GLY A 467 6.92 11.67 37.81
CA GLY A 467 6.96 13.07 37.40
C GLY A 467 6.96 14.01 38.60
N ASP A 468 6.95 15.31 38.35
CA ASP A 468 6.86 16.33 39.37
C ASP A 468 5.39 16.57 39.73
N LYS A 469 5.04 16.43 41.01
CA LYS A 469 3.69 16.78 41.48
C LYS A 469 3.43 18.26 41.27
N THR A 470 2.30 18.58 40.67
CA THR A 470 1.74 19.94 40.64
C THR A 470 0.50 20.01 41.55
N ASP A 471 0.02 21.22 41.82
CA ASP A 471 -1.20 21.41 42.64
C ASP A 471 -2.39 20.66 42.04
N ASP A 472 -2.50 20.69 40.71
CA ASP A 472 -3.62 20.18 39.92
C ASP A 472 -3.31 18.86 39.19
N GLY A 473 -2.14 18.24 39.37
CA GLY A 473 -1.70 17.22 38.43
C GLY A 473 -0.29 16.65 38.64
N VAL A 474 0.29 16.20 37.53
CA VAL A 474 1.66 15.73 37.41
C VAL A 474 2.27 16.32 36.15
N LYS A 475 3.44 16.93 36.28
CA LYS A 475 4.30 17.33 35.17
C LYS A 475 5.31 16.22 34.91
N SER A 476 5.46 15.75 33.68
CA SER A 476 6.39 14.67 33.35
C SER A 476 7.19 14.98 32.10
N ASN A 477 8.33 14.31 31.98
CA ASN A 477 9.05 14.21 30.72
C ASN A 477 8.30 13.27 29.79
N ASP A 478 8.23 13.63 28.52
CA ASP A 478 7.49 12.91 27.50
C ASP A 478 8.42 12.62 26.31
N PHE A 479 8.32 11.38 25.80
CA PHE A 479 9.24 10.85 24.81
C PHE A 479 8.48 10.20 23.67
N ALA A 480 8.97 10.44 22.46
CA ALA A 480 8.44 9.85 21.25
C ALA A 480 9.53 9.66 20.20
N PHE A 481 9.15 9.06 19.07
CA PHE A 481 9.96 9.08 17.86
C PHE A 481 9.17 9.68 16.71
N SER A 482 9.75 10.70 16.08
CA SER A 482 9.35 11.05 14.73
C SER A 482 10.00 10.06 13.77
N VAL A 483 9.20 9.45 12.91
CA VAL A 483 9.68 8.55 11.85
C VAL A 483 9.33 9.16 10.51
N ARG A 484 10.37 9.45 9.71
CA ARG A 484 10.25 10.06 8.38
C ARG A 484 10.88 9.16 7.33
N TYR A 485 10.23 9.04 6.18
CA TYR A 485 10.70 8.17 5.11
C TYR A 485 10.14 8.60 3.75
N LYS A 486 10.79 8.18 2.67
CA LYS A 486 10.26 8.35 1.31
C LYS A 486 9.09 7.39 1.08
N LYS A 487 7.87 7.93 0.96
CA LYS A 487 6.63 7.14 0.79
C LYS A 487 6.69 6.15 -0.37
N TYR A 488 7.38 6.54 -1.46
CA TYR A 488 7.48 5.74 -2.68
C TYR A 488 8.84 5.08 -2.90
N ALA A 489 9.66 5.01 -1.86
CA ALA A 489 10.83 4.16 -1.91
C ALA A 489 10.45 2.70 -2.21
N LEU A 490 11.44 1.89 -2.58
CA LEU A 490 11.25 0.48 -2.92
C LEU A 490 10.20 0.28 -4.04
N GLY A 491 10.12 1.21 -5.00
CA GLY A 491 9.18 1.14 -6.13
C GLY A 491 7.74 1.53 -5.80
N GLY A 492 7.49 2.12 -4.63
CA GLY A 492 6.13 2.48 -4.17
C GLY A 492 5.39 1.37 -3.44
N HIS A 493 6.06 0.24 -3.20
CA HIS A 493 5.46 -0.88 -2.50
C HIS A 493 5.31 -0.60 -1.01
N PRO A 494 4.20 -1.04 -0.41
CA PRO A 494 4.03 -1.00 1.02
C PRO A 494 5.19 -1.68 1.77
N PHE A 495 5.49 -1.15 2.96
CA PHE A 495 6.45 -1.72 3.91
C PHE A 495 6.10 -1.30 5.33
N THR A 496 6.54 -2.06 6.32
CA THR A 496 6.26 -1.82 7.75
C THR A 496 7.58 -1.53 8.45
N ILE A 497 7.68 -0.38 9.11
CA ILE A 497 8.78 -0.05 10.01
C ILE A 497 8.34 -0.46 11.42
N LYS A 498 8.94 -1.52 11.98
CA LYS A 498 8.63 -1.99 13.34
C LYS A 498 9.67 -1.46 14.31
N ILE A 499 9.19 -0.92 15.44
CA ILE A 499 10.01 -0.39 16.53
C ILE A 499 10.03 -1.40 17.67
N TYR A 500 11.23 -1.63 18.19
CA TYR A 500 11.51 -2.61 19.23
C TYR A 500 12.33 -2.01 20.35
N LEU A 501 12.14 -2.55 21.55
CA LEU A 501 12.91 -2.21 22.73
C LEU A 501 13.40 -3.50 23.40
N ALA A 502 14.71 -3.70 23.43
CA ALA A 502 15.40 -4.81 24.08
C ALA A 502 15.90 -4.39 25.47
N PRO A 503 15.05 -4.32 26.52
CA PRO A 503 15.39 -3.69 27.81
C PRO A 503 16.52 -4.35 28.61
N GLY A 504 17.03 -5.52 28.20
CA GLY A 504 18.16 -6.17 28.85
C GLY A 504 17.86 -6.75 30.24
N ASP A 505 16.62 -7.20 30.48
CA ASP A 505 16.13 -7.76 31.75
C ASP A 505 16.59 -9.21 32.02
N GLY A 506 17.60 -9.70 31.31
CA GLY A 506 18.17 -11.04 31.47
C GLY A 506 17.33 -12.19 30.87
N LYS A 507 16.21 -11.91 30.22
CA LYS A 507 15.38 -12.92 29.54
C LYS A 507 15.81 -13.13 28.08
N PRO A 508 15.64 -14.34 27.51
CA PRO A 508 15.75 -14.55 26.07
C PRO A 508 14.81 -13.58 25.33
N ARG A 509 15.35 -12.76 24.43
CA ARG A 509 14.58 -11.80 23.64
C ARG A 509 14.49 -12.23 22.19
N THR A 510 13.29 -12.13 21.65
CA THR A 510 12.96 -12.24 20.22
C THR A 510 12.29 -10.95 19.75
N PRO A 511 12.28 -10.65 18.44
CA PRO A 511 11.53 -9.51 17.90
C PRO A 511 10.09 -9.44 18.42
N GLU A 512 9.41 -10.58 18.56
CA GLU A 512 8.04 -10.64 19.08
C GLU A 512 7.95 -10.18 20.54
N SER A 513 8.95 -10.50 21.36
CA SER A 513 8.99 -10.10 22.78
C SER A 513 9.46 -8.65 23.01
N ASP A 514 10.14 -8.06 22.04
CA ASP A 514 10.70 -6.70 22.10
C ASP A 514 9.83 -5.69 21.36
N TYR A 515 8.83 -6.15 20.59
CA TYR A 515 7.96 -5.29 19.77
C TYR A 515 7.23 -4.26 20.64
N VAL A 516 7.23 -3.01 20.16
CA VAL A 516 6.56 -1.86 20.80
C VAL A 516 5.38 -1.40 19.95
N THR A 517 5.67 -0.99 18.71
CA THR A 517 4.71 -0.39 17.79
C THR A 517 5.28 -0.41 16.37
N GLN A 518 4.51 0.09 15.40
CA GLN A 518 4.93 0.15 14.00
C GLN A 518 4.45 1.41 13.28
N VAL A 519 5.04 1.63 12.12
CA VAL A 519 4.57 2.54 11.08
C VAL A 519 4.35 1.73 9.81
N TYR A 520 3.12 1.71 9.34
CA TYR A 520 2.74 1.07 8.09
C TYR A 520 2.76 2.10 6.96
N ASN A 521 3.62 1.89 5.97
CA ASN A 521 3.58 2.66 4.74
C ASN A 521 2.47 2.12 3.83
N PHE A 522 1.27 2.68 3.95
CA PHE A 522 0.17 2.40 3.04
C PHE A 522 0.41 3.16 1.72
N SER A 523 0.95 2.46 0.73
CA SER A 523 1.33 3.02 -0.57
C SER A 523 0.98 2.07 -1.72
N PHE A 524 1.16 2.54 -2.96
CA PHE A 524 1.01 1.70 -4.15
C PHE A 524 2.03 2.14 -5.22
N PRO A 525 2.48 1.24 -6.11
CA PRO A 525 3.56 1.52 -7.05
C PRO A 525 3.27 2.63 -8.06
N ALA A 526 4.38 3.22 -8.50
CA ALA A 526 4.44 4.24 -9.53
C ALA A 526 3.99 3.76 -10.91
N ILE A 527 4.52 2.59 -11.27
CA ILE A 527 4.60 2.07 -12.62
C ILE A 527 4.30 0.58 -12.53
N VAL A 528 3.40 0.11 -13.38
CA VAL A 528 3.01 -1.30 -13.49
C VAL A 528 3.08 -1.71 -14.95
N GLY A 529 3.90 -2.72 -15.26
CA GLY A 529 4.06 -3.21 -16.63
C GLY A 529 4.58 -2.14 -17.62
N GLY A 530 5.48 -1.25 -17.17
CA GLY A 530 6.05 -0.18 -17.99
C GLY A 530 5.11 1.02 -18.23
N LYS A 531 3.90 1.01 -17.67
CA LYS A 531 2.96 2.13 -17.69
C LYS A 531 2.89 2.80 -16.33
N GLU A 532 2.94 4.12 -16.32
CA GLU A 532 2.68 4.90 -15.12
C GLU A 532 1.21 4.75 -14.71
N VAL A 533 0.98 4.11 -13.57
CA VAL A 533 -0.35 3.95 -12.95
C VAL A 533 -0.53 4.91 -11.76
N CYS A 534 0.54 5.59 -11.35
CA CYS A 534 0.54 6.67 -10.37
C CYS A 534 1.30 7.86 -10.96
N SER A 535 0.59 8.95 -11.32
CA SER A 535 1.21 10.15 -11.93
C SER A 535 2.24 10.84 -11.05
N ASN A 536 2.20 10.58 -9.75
CA ASN A 536 2.93 11.38 -8.79
C ASN A 536 4.05 10.59 -8.14
N CYS A 537 4.37 9.41 -8.65
CA CYS A 537 5.46 8.60 -8.13
C CYS A 537 6.74 8.74 -8.99
N THR A 538 6.70 9.54 -10.07
CA THR A 538 7.77 9.71 -11.06
C THR A 538 8.34 11.13 -11.12
N SER A 539 7.72 12.12 -10.46
CA SER A 539 8.24 13.50 -10.44
C SER A 539 9.34 13.67 -9.37
N ILE A 540 10.39 14.43 -9.72
CA ILE A 540 11.58 14.65 -8.86
C ILE A 540 11.19 15.22 -7.47
N GLU A 541 10.16 16.08 -7.41
CA GLU A 541 9.64 16.64 -6.15
C GLU A 541 8.90 15.59 -5.29
N ALA A 542 8.26 14.60 -5.92
CA ALA A 542 7.63 13.47 -5.22
C ALA A 542 8.63 12.56 -4.55
N THR A 543 9.79 12.42 -5.19
CA THR A 543 10.90 11.63 -4.68
C THR A 543 11.67 12.33 -3.57
N GLU A 544 11.45 13.64 -3.34
CA GLU A 544 12.12 14.43 -2.29
C GLU A 544 11.24 14.70 -1.05
N SER A 545 9.92 14.52 -1.16
CA SER A 545 8.97 14.71 -0.05
C SER A 545 8.93 13.49 0.88
N LYS A 546 8.69 13.70 2.18
CA LYS A 546 8.64 12.61 3.17
C LYS A 546 7.24 12.36 3.69
N ALA A 547 6.95 11.10 3.98
CA ALA A 547 5.86 10.73 4.86
C ALA A 547 6.36 10.77 6.31
N THR A 548 5.50 11.19 7.23
CA THR A 548 5.83 11.38 8.65
C THR A 548 4.84 10.67 9.56
N SER A 549 5.33 10.30 10.73
CA SER A 549 4.56 9.67 11.79
C SER A 549 5.21 9.96 13.14
N TYR A 550 4.43 9.90 14.22
CA TYR A 550 4.90 10.23 15.57
C TYR A 550 4.47 9.16 16.56
N LEU A 551 5.46 8.46 17.12
CA LEU A 551 5.28 7.29 17.98
C LEU A 551 5.60 7.65 19.42
N SER A 552 4.58 8.01 20.22
CA SER A 552 4.79 8.17 21.66
C SER A 552 5.21 6.84 22.28
N ILE A 553 6.28 6.87 23.08
CA ILE A 553 6.77 5.73 23.85
C ILE A 553 6.70 5.97 25.36
N THR A 554 6.14 7.09 25.81
CA THR A 554 6.06 7.44 27.24
C THR A 554 5.36 6.36 28.04
N TYR A 555 4.23 5.85 27.57
CA TYR A 555 3.54 4.74 28.24
C TYR A 555 4.44 3.49 28.37
N VAL A 556 5.23 3.20 27.35
CA VAL A 556 6.21 2.10 27.33
C VAL A 556 7.28 2.30 28.41
N LEU A 557 7.85 3.49 28.48
CA LEU A 557 8.86 3.86 29.46
C LEU A 557 8.31 3.82 30.88
N VAL A 558 7.07 4.25 31.10
CA VAL A 558 6.36 4.13 32.38
C VAL A 558 6.28 2.66 32.81
N GLN A 559 5.92 1.74 31.91
CA GLN A 559 5.90 0.31 32.23
C GLN A 559 7.31 -0.23 32.53
N CYS A 560 8.36 0.26 31.85
CA CYS A 560 9.75 -0.08 32.18
C CYS A 560 10.14 0.39 33.59
N VAL A 561 9.73 1.60 34.02
CA VAL A 561 10.00 2.07 35.38
C VAL A 561 9.26 1.24 36.42
N LYS A 562 7.96 0.96 36.21
CA LYS A 562 7.15 0.11 37.11
C LYS A 562 7.75 -1.29 37.32
N ARG A 563 8.50 -1.80 36.33
CA ARG A 563 9.15 -3.11 36.37
C ARG A 563 10.59 -3.07 36.89
N GLY A 564 11.11 -1.89 37.23
CA GLY A 564 12.50 -1.71 37.65
C GLY A 564 13.53 -1.91 36.52
N ILE A 565 13.08 -1.90 35.26
CA ILE A 565 13.95 -1.96 34.08
C ILE A 565 14.62 -0.60 33.83
N LEU A 566 13.86 0.47 34.06
CA LEU A 566 14.29 1.86 33.90
C LEU A 566 14.21 2.55 35.27
N ALA A 567 15.21 3.36 35.63
CA ALA A 567 15.26 3.97 36.96
C ALA A 567 14.24 5.11 37.14
N SER A 568 14.08 5.96 36.12
CA SER A 568 13.18 7.12 36.14
C SER A 568 12.88 7.59 34.71
N LEU A 569 11.99 8.57 34.57
CA LEU A 569 11.73 9.27 33.31
C LEU A 569 12.62 10.50 33.11
N GLU A 570 13.71 10.65 33.87
CA GLU A 570 14.69 11.71 33.61
C GLU A 570 15.29 11.55 32.22
N GLU A 571 15.41 12.66 31.48
CA GLU A 571 15.90 12.63 30.09
C GLU A 571 17.23 11.92 29.94
N ALA A 572 18.24 12.24 30.76
CA ALA A 572 19.54 11.60 30.68
C ALA A 572 19.49 10.07 30.90
N VAL A 573 18.59 9.62 31.79
CA VAL A 573 18.38 8.20 32.08
C VAL A 573 17.70 7.51 30.90
N VAL A 574 16.63 8.10 30.38
CA VAL A 574 15.87 7.59 29.23
C VAL A 574 16.73 7.57 27.96
N THR A 575 17.44 8.66 27.65
CA THR A 575 18.32 8.74 26.48
C THR A 575 19.37 7.64 26.51
N LYS A 576 20.09 7.47 27.63
CA LYS A 576 21.10 6.42 27.76
C LYS A 576 20.50 5.02 27.63
N PHE A 577 19.29 4.82 28.17
CA PHE A 577 18.57 3.56 28.05
C PHE A 577 18.16 3.28 26.59
N LEU A 578 17.59 4.26 25.87
CA LEU A 578 17.16 4.10 24.48
C LEU A 578 18.35 3.90 23.53
N GLN A 579 19.48 4.59 23.75
CA GLN A 579 20.70 4.39 22.97
C GLN A 579 21.18 2.93 22.97
N LYS A 580 20.98 2.22 24.08
CA LYS A 580 21.43 0.85 24.27
C LYS A 580 20.41 -0.20 23.80
N ASN A 581 19.12 0.13 23.90
CA ASN A 581 18.06 -0.87 23.86
C ASN A 581 17.06 -0.68 22.70
N LEU A 582 17.02 0.49 22.06
CA LEU A 582 16.14 0.77 20.93
C LEU A 582 16.72 0.22 19.63
N TYR A 583 15.88 -0.47 18.87
CA TYR A 583 16.18 -0.84 17.50
C TYR A 583 14.91 -0.89 16.64
N TRP A 584 15.07 -0.83 15.33
CA TRP A 584 13.98 -0.89 14.37
C TRP A 584 14.36 -1.80 13.20
N ARG A 585 13.33 -2.36 12.57
CA ARG A 585 13.46 -3.22 11.39
C ARG A 585 12.39 -2.85 10.39
N VAL A 586 12.74 -2.96 9.11
CA VAL A 586 11.80 -2.71 8.01
C VAL A 586 11.46 -4.04 7.39
N TYR A 587 10.16 -4.28 7.22
CA TYR A 587 9.64 -5.49 6.59
C TYR A 587 8.90 -5.10 5.32
N GLN A 588 9.15 -5.84 4.25
CA GLN A 588 8.35 -5.80 3.04
C GLN A 588 7.92 -7.23 2.73
N ARG A 589 6.61 -7.47 2.67
CA ARG A 589 6.01 -8.80 2.40
C ARG A 589 6.50 -9.89 3.37
N GLY A 590 6.47 -9.59 4.67
CA GLY A 590 6.95 -10.49 5.72
C GLY A 590 8.48 -10.69 5.77
N ARG A 591 9.22 -10.19 4.77
CA ARG A 591 10.68 -10.28 4.72
C ARG A 591 11.32 -9.05 5.35
N GLU A 592 12.20 -9.29 6.32
CA GLU A 592 13.07 -8.25 6.86
C GLU A 592 14.04 -7.77 5.77
N LEU A 593 14.03 -6.46 5.51
CA LEU A 593 14.93 -5.81 4.58
C LEU A 593 16.32 -5.68 5.20
N ASP A 594 17.34 -5.76 4.35
CA ASP A 594 18.71 -5.48 4.77
C ASP A 594 19.01 -3.97 4.75
N ARG A 595 20.18 -3.63 5.29
CA ARG A 595 20.67 -2.25 5.37
C ARG A 595 20.67 -1.52 4.02
N PHE A 596 20.99 -2.18 2.91
CA PHE A 596 21.10 -1.52 1.60
C PHE A 596 19.72 -1.14 1.04
N ASP A 597 18.73 -2.00 1.24
CA ASP A 597 17.35 -1.65 0.89
C ASP A 597 16.80 -0.56 1.83
N MET A 598 17.20 -0.56 3.10
CA MET A 598 16.86 0.50 4.05
C MET A 598 17.51 1.86 3.72
N GLU A 599 18.61 1.92 2.97
CA GLU A 599 19.17 3.20 2.52
C GLU A 599 18.25 3.88 1.48
N LYS A 600 17.55 3.09 0.66
CA LYS A 600 16.65 3.60 -0.40
C LYS A 600 15.40 4.28 0.15
N ILE A 601 15.00 3.95 1.38
CA ILE A 601 13.82 4.57 2.04
C ILE A 601 14.16 5.91 2.70
N GLU A 602 15.44 6.26 2.81
CA GLU A 602 15.93 7.46 3.53
C GLU A 602 15.28 7.62 4.90
N LEU A 603 15.26 6.50 5.64
CA LEU A 603 14.64 6.41 6.94
C LEU A 603 15.35 7.30 7.95
N GLU A 604 14.56 8.14 8.61
CA GLU A 604 14.94 8.88 9.80
C GLU A 604 14.08 8.39 10.96
N VAL A 605 14.73 7.98 12.03
CA VAL A 605 14.11 7.72 13.34
C VAL A 605 14.72 8.72 14.29
N LEU A 606 13.93 9.73 14.67
CA LEU A 606 14.37 10.89 15.44
C LEU A 606 13.73 10.83 16.82
N GLY A 607 14.54 10.67 17.87
CA GLY A 607 14.05 10.81 19.24
C GLY A 607 13.51 12.21 19.48
N SER A 608 12.33 12.32 20.06
CA SER A 608 11.65 13.56 20.40
C SER A 608 11.41 13.64 21.91
N PHE A 609 11.56 14.84 22.44
CA PHE A 609 11.33 15.19 23.83
C PHE A 609 10.43 16.41 23.94
N ASN A 610 9.56 16.39 24.96
CA ASN A 610 8.80 17.54 25.41
C ASN A 610 8.46 17.38 26.91
N SER A 611 7.94 18.44 27.51
CA SER A 611 7.29 18.35 28.82
C SER A 611 5.78 18.16 28.62
N ALA A 612 5.18 17.30 29.43
CA ALA A 612 3.74 17.09 29.48
C ALA A 612 3.18 17.51 30.85
N GLN A 613 2.07 18.23 30.85
CA GLN A 613 1.29 18.55 32.03
C GLN A 613 -0.01 17.73 32.00
N HIS A 614 -0.17 16.86 32.99
CA HIS A 614 -1.35 16.00 33.15
C HIS A 614 -2.18 16.48 34.34
N HIS A 615 -3.41 16.91 34.09
CA HIS A 615 -4.31 17.41 35.13
C HIS A 615 -5.11 16.27 35.76
N LYS A 616 -5.36 16.31 37.08
CA LYS A 616 -6.27 15.38 37.79
C LYS A 616 -7.70 15.54 37.29
N ASP A 617 -8.12 16.78 37.06
CA ASP A 617 -9.40 17.08 36.43
C ASP A 617 -9.39 16.52 35.00
N PRO A 618 -10.25 15.53 34.66
CA PRO A 618 -10.28 14.95 33.33
C PRO A 618 -10.84 15.91 32.28
N THR A 619 -11.47 17.02 32.66
CA THR A 619 -11.99 18.01 31.71
C THR A 619 -10.91 18.87 31.06
N ILE A 620 -9.69 18.86 31.59
CA ILE A 620 -8.54 19.60 31.05
C ILE A 620 -7.65 18.61 30.29
N LEU A 621 -7.45 18.85 29.00
CA LEU A 621 -6.53 18.03 28.19
C LEU A 621 -5.09 18.15 28.68
N SER A 622 -4.29 17.12 28.43
CA SER A 622 -2.86 17.21 28.72
C SER A 622 -2.20 18.27 27.84
N GLY A 623 -1.44 19.17 28.46
CA GLY A 623 -0.65 20.18 27.77
C GLY A 623 0.74 19.65 27.40
N PHE A 624 1.26 20.04 26.24
CA PHE A 624 2.60 19.65 25.80
C PHE A 624 3.41 20.86 25.35
N GLU A 625 4.62 21.02 25.89
CA GLU A 625 5.47 22.19 25.65
C GLU A 625 6.93 21.81 25.44
N GLY A 626 7.64 22.63 24.65
CA GLY A 626 9.09 22.50 24.48
C GLY A 626 9.53 21.33 23.61
N PHE A 627 8.78 21.03 22.54
CA PHE A 627 9.15 20.01 21.56
C PHE A 627 10.54 20.27 20.98
N ARG A 628 11.37 19.24 21.03
CA ARG A 628 12.68 19.22 20.38
C ARG A 628 13.10 17.80 20.06
N ASP A 629 14.07 17.71 19.16
CA ASP A 629 14.78 16.48 18.92
C ASP A 629 15.79 16.18 20.06
N ILE A 630 16.12 14.91 20.20
CA ILE A 630 17.29 14.42 20.94
C ILE A 630 18.28 13.93 19.87
N PRO A 631 19.26 14.74 19.43
CA PRO A 631 20.16 14.38 18.34
C PRO A 631 20.89 13.05 18.54
N SER A 632 21.20 12.72 19.81
CA SER A 632 21.88 11.47 20.18
C SER A 632 21.01 10.22 20.07
N LEU A 633 19.72 10.37 19.75
CA LEU A 633 18.75 9.32 19.44
C LEU A 633 18.32 9.32 17.97
N ALA A 634 19.04 10.06 17.10
CA ALA A 634 18.80 10.02 15.66
C ALA A 634 19.44 8.79 15.03
N GLY A 635 18.69 8.07 14.22
CA GLY A 635 19.19 6.94 13.43
C GLY A 635 18.48 6.78 12.10
N GLY A 636 18.90 5.77 11.34
CA GLY A 636 18.32 5.47 10.02
C GLY A 636 18.57 4.04 9.58
N PRO A 637 19.20 3.80 8.42
CA PRO A 637 19.27 2.46 7.80
C PRO A 637 20.02 1.40 8.62
N ASP A 638 20.84 1.80 9.58
CA ASP A 638 21.59 0.90 10.46
C ASP A 638 20.69 0.07 11.41
N GLY A 639 19.43 0.47 11.60
CA GLY A 639 18.44 -0.31 12.35
C GLY A 639 18.59 -0.26 13.88
N ALA A 640 19.62 0.37 14.42
CA ALA A 640 19.81 0.56 15.85
C ALA A 640 20.87 1.62 16.15
N LEU A 641 20.84 2.16 17.37
CA LEU A 641 21.89 3.03 17.89
C LEU A 641 23.05 2.21 18.48
N ASP A 642 22.76 1.16 19.25
CA ASP A 642 23.77 0.24 19.80
C ASP A 642 24.34 -0.67 18.69
N PRO A 643 25.68 -0.70 18.48
CA PRO A 643 26.31 -1.60 17.51
C PRO A 643 25.96 -3.09 17.68
N LYS A 644 25.61 -3.55 18.89
CA LYS A 644 25.21 -4.94 19.16
C LYS A 644 23.82 -5.29 18.64
N LEU A 645 22.95 -4.28 18.49
CA LEU A 645 21.58 -4.44 18.01
C LEU A 645 21.44 -4.11 16.52
N LYS A 646 22.48 -3.52 15.90
CA LYS A 646 22.50 -3.28 14.44
C LYS A 646 22.37 -4.61 13.71
N GLN A 647 21.65 -4.60 12.59
CA GLN A 647 21.67 -5.74 11.69
C GLN A 647 23.12 -6.01 11.28
N LYS A 648 23.56 -7.27 11.37
CA LYS A 648 24.84 -7.65 10.78
C LYS A 648 24.74 -7.33 9.30
N PRO A 649 25.68 -6.55 8.72
CA PRO A 649 25.68 -6.31 7.29
C PRO A 649 25.67 -7.67 6.61
N LYS A 650 24.59 -7.99 5.88
CA LYS A 650 24.76 -8.96 4.81
C LYS A 650 25.81 -8.33 3.91
N PRO A 651 26.90 -9.03 3.55
CA PRO A 651 27.81 -8.49 2.58
C PRO A 651 26.95 -8.05 1.38
N PRO A 652 27.15 -6.84 0.83
CA PRO A 652 26.48 -6.47 -0.40
C PRO A 652 26.70 -7.63 -1.36
N PRO A 653 25.70 -8.02 -2.17
CA PRO A 653 25.91 -9.06 -3.16
C PRO A 653 27.23 -8.75 -3.88
N THR A 654 28.25 -9.55 -3.57
CA THR A 654 29.55 -9.37 -4.20
C THR A 654 29.28 -9.68 -5.64
N ASN A 655 29.47 -8.72 -6.54
CA ASN A 655 29.41 -8.94 -7.98
C ASN A 655 30.06 -10.31 -8.24
N PRO A 656 29.32 -11.32 -8.75
CA PRO A 656 29.92 -12.60 -9.00
C PRO A 656 31.16 -12.36 -9.87
N PRO A 657 32.28 -13.03 -9.58
CA PRO A 657 33.52 -12.81 -10.31
C PRO A 657 33.23 -12.94 -11.81
N ALA A 658 33.71 -11.97 -12.60
CA ALA A 658 33.52 -11.96 -14.04
C ALA A 658 33.85 -13.36 -14.59
N PRO A 659 33.00 -13.94 -15.45
CA PRO A 659 33.25 -15.27 -15.98
C PRO A 659 34.61 -15.30 -16.67
N PRO A 660 35.33 -16.43 -16.62
CA PRO A 660 36.66 -16.53 -17.22
C PRO A 660 36.56 -16.21 -18.71
N SER A 661 37.15 -15.08 -19.11
CA SER A 661 37.17 -14.63 -20.50
C SER A 661 38.56 -14.79 -21.10
N ALA A 662 38.63 -15.10 -22.39
CA ALA A 662 39.87 -15.14 -23.16
C ALA A 662 39.76 -14.30 -24.44
N GLY A 663 40.89 -13.82 -24.96
CA GLY A 663 40.94 -13.12 -26.23
C GLY A 663 41.05 -14.09 -27.41
N LEU A 664 40.11 -14.02 -28.35
CA LEU A 664 40.19 -14.68 -29.65
C LEU A 664 40.71 -13.67 -30.68
N HIS A 665 41.98 -13.82 -31.06
CA HIS A 665 42.65 -12.93 -32.01
C HIS A 665 42.22 -13.21 -33.45
N LYS A 666 42.20 -12.17 -34.29
CA LYS A 666 42.02 -12.27 -35.74
C LYS A 666 43.03 -13.23 -36.34
N ASN A 667 42.54 -14.14 -37.20
CA ASN A 667 43.28 -15.26 -37.79
C ASN A 667 43.84 -16.25 -36.76
N GLY A 668 43.28 -16.27 -35.55
CA GLY A 668 43.62 -17.18 -34.47
C GLY A 668 42.52 -18.20 -34.18
N SER A 669 42.85 -19.10 -33.25
CA SER A 669 41.90 -20.04 -32.65
C SER A 669 42.00 -20.01 -31.14
N LEU A 670 40.89 -20.35 -30.48
CA LEU A 670 40.78 -20.46 -29.04
C LEU A 670 40.13 -21.79 -28.71
N ASP A 671 40.87 -22.66 -28.03
CA ASP A 671 40.31 -23.89 -27.46
C ASP A 671 39.52 -23.54 -26.20
N LEU A 672 38.29 -24.04 -26.14
CA LEU A 672 37.42 -23.85 -24.98
C LEU A 672 37.90 -24.75 -23.85
N LYS A 673 38.03 -24.18 -22.65
CA LYS A 673 38.37 -24.96 -21.45
C LYS A 673 37.27 -25.93 -21.04
N VAL A 674 36.05 -25.65 -21.45
CA VAL A 674 34.86 -26.49 -21.27
C VAL A 674 34.16 -26.55 -22.63
N ASP A 675 33.90 -27.77 -23.09
CA ASP A 675 33.15 -28.03 -24.32
C ASP A 675 31.77 -27.34 -24.26
N LEU A 676 31.38 -26.65 -25.34
CA LEU A 676 30.03 -26.09 -25.46
C LEU A 676 29.06 -27.23 -25.80
N THR A 677 28.15 -27.53 -24.87
CA THR A 677 27.10 -28.54 -24.99
C THR A 677 25.73 -27.89 -24.93
N THR A 678 24.66 -28.69 -25.00
CA THR A 678 23.27 -28.21 -24.83
C THR A 678 23.12 -27.33 -23.60
N ASP A 679 22.37 -26.24 -23.80
CA ASP A 679 22.16 -25.07 -22.94
C ASP A 679 23.37 -24.12 -22.80
N GLY A 680 24.57 -24.53 -23.21
CA GLY A 680 25.77 -23.71 -23.15
C GLY A 680 25.70 -22.46 -24.02
N VAL A 681 26.29 -21.36 -23.53
CA VAL A 681 26.32 -20.06 -24.23
C VAL A 681 27.75 -19.59 -24.44
N VAL A 682 28.05 -19.09 -25.64
CA VAL A 682 29.25 -18.30 -25.94
C VAL A 682 28.84 -16.88 -26.26
N ILE A 683 29.51 -15.91 -25.64
CA ILE A 683 29.40 -14.49 -25.98
C ILE A 683 30.74 -14.01 -26.51
N LEU A 684 30.71 -13.37 -27.68
CA LEU A 684 31.84 -12.74 -28.34
C LEU A 684 31.63 -11.21 -28.31
N ASP A 685 32.38 -10.53 -27.45
CA ASP A 685 32.34 -9.06 -27.40
C ASP A 685 33.40 -8.48 -28.35
N SER A 686 32.93 -7.61 -29.24
CA SER A 686 33.73 -6.83 -30.17
C SER A 686 33.78 -5.38 -29.72
N THR A 687 34.97 -4.81 -29.56
CA THR A 687 35.16 -3.41 -29.11
C THR A 687 34.99 -2.40 -30.24
N SER A 688 34.88 -2.86 -31.48
CA SER A 688 34.67 -2.03 -32.67
C SER A 688 33.86 -2.78 -33.72
N VAL A 689 33.05 -2.07 -34.49
CA VAL A 689 32.37 -2.59 -35.69
C VAL A 689 32.70 -1.71 -36.88
N ASP A 690 33.08 -2.32 -38.02
CA ASP A 690 33.32 -1.63 -39.30
C ASP A 690 32.44 -2.20 -40.42
N LEU A 691 31.32 -1.52 -40.69
CA LEU A 691 30.38 -1.86 -41.76
C LEU A 691 30.60 -1.08 -43.06
N ASN A 692 31.73 -0.37 -43.22
CA ASN A 692 32.00 0.36 -44.46
C ASN A 692 31.99 -0.60 -45.64
N GLN A 693 31.22 -0.26 -46.68
CA GLN A 693 31.08 -1.11 -47.86
C GLN A 693 32.44 -1.27 -48.55
N ILE A 694 32.82 -2.51 -48.83
CA ILE A 694 34.05 -2.82 -49.57
C ILE A 694 33.70 -3.33 -50.97
N GLN A 695 34.52 -2.99 -51.96
CA GLN A 695 34.52 -3.63 -53.27
C GLN A 695 35.70 -4.59 -53.34
N THR A 696 35.43 -5.86 -53.60
CA THR A 696 36.45 -6.91 -53.72
C THR A 696 36.04 -7.90 -54.81
N ASP A 697 37.05 -8.43 -55.50
CA ASP A 697 36.99 -9.52 -56.47
C ASP A 697 36.93 -10.91 -55.81
N THR A 698 37.02 -10.96 -54.48
CA THR A 698 36.90 -12.17 -53.65
C THR A 698 35.72 -12.03 -52.68
N ILE A 699 35.32 -13.11 -52.01
CA ILE A 699 34.24 -13.05 -51.01
C ILE A 699 34.70 -12.17 -49.84
N ASP A 700 33.94 -11.10 -49.50
CA ASP A 700 34.14 -10.32 -48.26
C ASP A 700 33.80 -11.22 -47.08
N ASN A 701 34.77 -11.56 -46.24
CA ASN A 701 34.55 -12.53 -45.20
C ASN A 701 35.28 -12.19 -43.90
N THR A 702 34.50 -11.78 -42.91
CA THR A 702 34.85 -11.83 -41.50
C THR A 702 34.08 -12.97 -40.86
N GLN A 703 34.74 -14.06 -40.47
CA GLN A 703 34.05 -15.26 -40.01
C GLN A 703 34.52 -15.76 -38.64
N VAL A 704 33.55 -16.14 -37.82
CA VAL A 704 33.76 -16.90 -36.60
C VAL A 704 33.20 -18.31 -36.79
N ALA A 705 34.05 -19.31 -36.62
CA ALA A 705 33.71 -20.72 -36.75
C ALA A 705 33.72 -21.40 -35.37
N PHE A 706 32.65 -22.12 -35.07
CA PHE A 706 32.47 -22.99 -33.92
C PHE A 706 32.78 -24.42 -34.37
N MET A 707 33.90 -24.96 -33.88
CA MET A 707 34.52 -26.15 -34.44
C MET A 707 34.60 -27.31 -33.44
N ASN A 708 34.63 -28.51 -34.00
CA ASN A 708 35.07 -29.72 -33.31
C ASN A 708 36.11 -30.40 -34.20
N TRP A 709 37.37 -30.39 -33.77
CA TRP A 709 38.52 -30.78 -34.59
C TRP A 709 38.59 -29.96 -35.91
N SER A 710 38.62 -30.63 -37.06
CA SER A 710 38.67 -30.02 -38.38
C SER A 710 37.32 -29.57 -38.91
N ASP A 711 36.22 -29.97 -38.27
CA ASP A 711 34.87 -29.72 -38.75
C ASP A 711 34.29 -28.43 -38.14
N THR A 712 33.59 -27.65 -38.96
CA THR A 712 32.86 -26.46 -38.54
C THR A 712 31.39 -26.82 -38.31
N LEU A 713 30.95 -26.78 -37.05
CA LEU A 713 29.59 -27.09 -36.63
C LEU A 713 28.64 -25.89 -36.80
N LEU A 714 29.17 -24.68 -36.69
CA LEU A 714 28.49 -23.42 -37.03
C LEU A 714 29.53 -22.42 -37.54
N LEU A 715 29.29 -21.86 -38.71
CA LEU A 715 30.00 -20.69 -39.22
C LEU A 715 29.08 -19.48 -39.09
N ILE A 716 29.61 -18.33 -38.67
CA ILE A 716 28.96 -17.02 -38.79
C ILE A 716 29.90 -16.14 -39.62
N SER A 717 29.47 -15.74 -40.82
CA SER A 717 30.28 -14.99 -41.79
C SER A 717 29.59 -13.67 -42.13
N PHE A 718 30.24 -12.54 -41.79
CA PHE A 718 29.77 -11.20 -42.13
C PHE A 718 30.33 -10.79 -43.50
N ARG A 719 29.44 -10.55 -44.47
CA ARG A 719 29.77 -10.21 -45.86
C ARG A 719 29.13 -8.89 -46.25
N ARG A 720 29.85 -7.78 -46.09
CA ARG A 720 29.35 -6.42 -46.37
C ARG A 720 29.12 -6.20 -47.86
N ALA A 721 29.99 -6.74 -48.71
CA ALA A 721 29.85 -6.64 -50.17
C ALA A 721 28.52 -7.25 -50.70
N GLU A 722 28.02 -8.28 -50.01
CA GLU A 722 26.74 -8.94 -50.33
C GLU A 722 25.56 -8.39 -49.49
N GLY A 723 25.85 -7.59 -48.45
CA GLY A 723 24.86 -7.15 -47.47
C GLY A 723 24.25 -8.29 -46.65
N GLN A 724 25.00 -9.38 -46.42
CA GLN A 724 24.48 -10.60 -45.76
C GLN A 724 25.32 -11.02 -44.56
N ILE A 725 24.67 -11.69 -43.61
CA ILE A 725 25.29 -12.59 -42.64
C ILE A 725 24.99 -14.02 -43.10
N VAL A 726 26.02 -14.84 -43.23
CA VAL A 726 25.94 -16.20 -43.75
C VAL A 726 26.27 -17.22 -42.67
N PHE A 727 25.41 -18.22 -42.53
CA PHE A 727 25.57 -19.37 -41.65
C PHE A 727 25.79 -20.64 -42.46
N ASN A 728 26.73 -21.49 -42.02
CA ASN A 728 27.00 -22.77 -42.69
C ASN A 728 27.71 -23.77 -41.77
N THR A 729 27.92 -24.99 -42.26
CA THR A 729 28.73 -26.05 -41.66
C THR A 729 29.76 -26.56 -42.67
N SER A 730 30.86 -27.13 -42.20
CA SER A 730 31.82 -27.85 -43.04
C SER A 730 32.23 -29.16 -42.38
N PHE A 731 32.06 -30.28 -43.08
CA PHE A 731 32.42 -31.62 -42.60
C PHE A 731 33.41 -32.26 -43.57
N GLY A 732 34.58 -32.67 -43.08
CA GLY A 732 35.63 -33.26 -43.92
C GLY A 732 36.07 -32.33 -45.07
N GLY A 733 36.03 -31.01 -44.84
CA GLY A 733 36.36 -29.99 -45.85
C GLY A 733 35.26 -29.69 -46.88
N LYS A 734 34.08 -30.33 -46.77
CA LYS A 734 32.93 -30.08 -47.66
C LYS A 734 31.92 -29.16 -46.97
N TRP A 735 31.63 -28.03 -47.60
CA TRP A 735 30.64 -27.08 -47.14
C TRP A 735 29.21 -27.56 -47.39
N GLY A 736 28.32 -27.28 -46.44
CA GLY A 736 26.88 -27.49 -46.60
C GLY A 736 26.20 -26.35 -47.35
N ALA A 737 24.87 -26.38 -47.40
CA ALA A 737 24.06 -25.30 -47.93
C ALA A 737 24.16 -24.06 -47.02
N GLU A 738 24.35 -22.88 -47.61
CA GLU A 738 24.40 -21.62 -46.87
C GLU A 738 22.99 -21.17 -46.47
N GLU A 739 22.86 -20.69 -45.23
CA GLU A 739 21.68 -19.98 -44.73
C GLU A 739 22.05 -18.49 -44.60
N ARG A 740 21.21 -17.60 -45.11
CA ARG A 740 21.55 -16.17 -45.27
C ARG A 740 20.49 -15.30 -44.60
N ILE A 741 20.94 -14.26 -43.90
CA ILE A 741 20.09 -13.19 -43.38
C ILE A 741 20.66 -11.83 -43.78
N ASN A 742 19.78 -10.82 -43.84
CA ASN A 742 20.19 -9.47 -44.18
C ASN A 742 21.07 -8.86 -43.07
N LEU A 743 22.17 -8.22 -43.47
CA LEU A 743 23.07 -7.48 -42.57
C LEU A 743 22.48 -6.12 -42.16
N ALA A 744 21.58 -5.55 -42.97
CA ALA A 744 20.97 -4.25 -42.69
C ALA A 744 20.24 -4.24 -41.33
N GLY A 745 20.51 -3.21 -40.53
CA GLY A 745 19.92 -3.07 -39.19
C GLY A 745 20.52 -4.01 -38.13
N LYS A 746 21.60 -4.73 -38.42
CA LYS A 746 22.40 -5.52 -37.47
C LYS A 746 23.75 -4.82 -37.23
N LEU A 747 24.36 -5.05 -36.06
CA LEU A 747 25.64 -4.42 -35.66
C LEU A 747 25.59 -2.88 -35.73
N ILE A 748 24.48 -2.29 -35.28
CA ILE A 748 24.22 -0.83 -35.34
C ILE A 748 25.04 -0.03 -34.34
N ASN A 749 25.58 -0.70 -33.31
CA ASN A 749 26.35 -0.09 -32.24
C ASN A 749 27.86 -0.11 -32.59
N PRO A 750 28.64 0.87 -32.11
CA PRO A 750 30.10 0.89 -32.28
C PRO A 750 30.81 -0.31 -31.65
N GLN A 751 30.15 -0.96 -30.68
CA GLN A 751 30.56 -2.22 -30.06
C GLN A 751 29.46 -3.24 -30.32
N ALA A 752 29.80 -4.52 -30.40
CA ALA A 752 28.81 -5.57 -30.62
C ALA A 752 29.05 -6.79 -29.76
N ALA A 753 27.98 -7.39 -29.25
CA ALA A 753 27.99 -8.69 -28.59
C ALA A 753 27.32 -9.74 -29.48
N ILE A 754 28.07 -10.76 -29.90
CA ILE A 754 27.49 -11.89 -30.64
C ILE A 754 27.34 -13.06 -29.67
N MET A 755 26.10 -13.43 -29.40
CA MET A 755 25.76 -14.54 -28.52
C MET A 755 25.35 -15.75 -29.36
N VAL A 756 25.90 -16.91 -29.03
CA VAL A 756 25.52 -18.21 -29.58
C VAL A 756 25.10 -19.11 -28.43
N HIS A 757 23.83 -19.51 -28.41
CA HIS A 757 23.26 -20.44 -27.44
C HIS A 757 23.00 -21.79 -28.10
N ASP A 758 23.58 -22.84 -27.54
CA ASP A 758 23.36 -24.21 -27.98
C ASP A 758 22.06 -24.74 -27.39
N GLN A 759 21.00 -24.82 -28.20
CA GLN A 759 19.68 -25.27 -27.76
C GLN A 759 19.48 -26.78 -27.98
N GLY A 760 20.57 -27.54 -28.20
CA GLY A 760 20.56 -28.98 -28.44
C GLY A 760 20.27 -29.37 -29.89
N GLU A 761 19.13 -28.94 -30.46
CA GLU A 761 18.74 -29.22 -31.85
C GLU A 761 19.22 -28.15 -32.85
N GLY A 762 19.67 -26.99 -32.35
CA GLY A 762 20.11 -25.87 -33.15
C GLY A 762 20.93 -24.88 -32.34
N PHE A 763 21.55 -23.93 -33.04
CA PHE A 763 22.20 -22.78 -32.44
C PHE A 763 21.29 -21.56 -32.60
N GLU A 764 20.95 -20.93 -31.48
CA GLU A 764 20.33 -19.62 -31.48
C GLU A 764 21.42 -18.55 -31.48
N VAL A 765 21.37 -17.66 -32.47
CA VAL A 765 22.34 -16.58 -32.63
C VAL A 765 21.63 -15.25 -32.39
N SER A 766 22.22 -14.44 -31.50
CA SER A 766 21.79 -13.08 -31.21
C SER A 766 22.93 -12.10 -31.41
N ILE A 767 22.60 -10.87 -31.81
CA ILE A 767 23.52 -9.73 -31.88
C ILE A 767 22.96 -8.67 -30.97
N ASP A 768 23.77 -8.17 -30.04
CA ASP A 768 23.38 -7.22 -28.98
C ASP A 768 22.15 -7.70 -28.20
N PHE A 769 22.13 -9.01 -27.89
CA PHE A 769 21.03 -9.70 -27.20
C PHE A 769 19.68 -9.65 -27.93
N VAL A 770 19.68 -9.28 -29.21
CA VAL A 770 18.51 -9.39 -30.09
C VAL A 770 18.68 -10.62 -30.97
N HIS A 771 17.68 -11.50 -30.99
CA HIS A 771 17.66 -12.67 -31.84
C HIS A 771 17.86 -12.28 -33.32
N VAL A 772 18.80 -12.95 -34.01
CA VAL A 772 19.07 -12.72 -35.43
C VAL A 772 18.90 -13.96 -36.30
N ALA A 773 19.15 -15.15 -35.77
CA ALA A 773 18.97 -16.39 -36.50
C ALA A 773 18.81 -17.59 -35.58
N TRP A 774 18.03 -18.57 -36.06
CA TRP A 774 18.06 -19.94 -35.59
C TRP A 774 18.73 -20.81 -36.66
N PHE A 775 19.88 -21.42 -36.36
CA PHE A 775 20.60 -22.29 -37.27
C PHE A 775 20.47 -23.76 -36.83
N LYS A 776 19.83 -24.60 -37.64
CA LYS A 776 19.62 -26.01 -37.29
C LYS A 776 20.95 -26.77 -37.29
N LYS A 777 21.26 -27.48 -36.21
CA LYS A 777 22.47 -28.29 -36.11
C LYS A 777 22.41 -29.43 -37.13
N ARG A 778 23.50 -29.57 -37.89
CA ARG A 778 23.70 -30.67 -38.85
C ARG A 778 24.54 -31.81 -38.25
N ASP A 779 25.13 -31.56 -37.08
CA ASP A 779 25.89 -32.51 -36.28
C ASP A 779 25.73 -32.12 -34.79
N LYS A 780 25.59 -33.12 -33.91
CA LYS A 780 25.28 -32.92 -32.48
C LYS A 780 26.52 -32.95 -31.57
N ARG A 781 27.72 -33.13 -32.12
CA ARG A 781 28.97 -33.05 -31.35
C ARG A 781 29.11 -31.68 -30.67
N PRO A 782 29.78 -31.59 -29.50
CA PRO A 782 29.97 -30.32 -28.82
C PRO A 782 30.95 -29.41 -29.57
N VAL A 783 30.91 -28.11 -29.33
CA VAL A 783 31.94 -27.19 -29.83
C VAL A 783 33.13 -27.20 -28.87
N LYS A 784 34.34 -27.38 -29.42
CA LYS A 784 35.59 -27.42 -28.63
C LYS A 784 36.50 -26.23 -28.90
N THR A 785 36.43 -25.67 -30.10
CA THR A 785 37.35 -24.62 -30.53
C THR A 785 36.58 -23.54 -31.26
N LEU A 786 36.94 -22.28 -31.01
CA LEU A 786 36.50 -21.14 -31.82
C LEU A 786 37.64 -20.71 -32.74
N ARG A 787 37.33 -20.34 -33.97
CA ARG A 787 38.30 -19.81 -34.92
C ARG A 787 37.78 -18.52 -35.53
N TYR A 788 38.57 -17.46 -35.44
CA TYR A 788 38.23 -16.16 -36.01
C TYR A 788 39.15 -15.88 -37.19
N THR A 789 38.60 -15.71 -38.38
CA THR A 789 39.39 -15.53 -39.61
C THR A 789 38.83 -14.43 -40.49
N VAL A 790 39.73 -13.76 -41.20
CA VAL A 790 39.44 -12.70 -42.16
C VAL A 790 40.22 -13.01 -43.43
N ASN A 791 39.60 -12.83 -44.59
CA ASN A 791 40.28 -13.07 -45.85
C ASN A 791 41.50 -12.13 -46.04
N LYS A 792 42.50 -12.63 -46.77
CA LYS A 792 43.74 -11.89 -47.03
C LYS A 792 43.43 -10.54 -47.70
N ASN A 793 44.06 -9.47 -47.23
CA ASN A 793 43.88 -8.09 -47.70
C ASN A 793 42.50 -7.44 -47.40
N GLN A 794 41.68 -8.03 -46.52
CA GLN A 794 40.42 -7.43 -46.06
C GLN A 794 40.52 -6.92 -44.62
N LYS A 795 39.76 -5.85 -44.31
CA LYS A 795 39.58 -5.37 -42.93
C LYS A 795 38.42 -6.11 -42.27
N PRO A 796 38.55 -6.54 -41.01
CA PRO A 796 37.46 -7.22 -40.31
C PRO A 796 36.25 -6.32 -40.10
N VAL A 797 35.07 -6.94 -40.03
CA VAL A 797 33.83 -6.30 -39.54
C VAL A 797 33.87 -6.08 -38.02
N LEU A 798 34.57 -6.95 -37.28
CA LEU A 798 34.68 -6.90 -35.81
C LEU A 798 36.09 -6.45 -35.39
N SER A 799 36.34 -6.25 -34.09
CA SER A 799 37.66 -5.88 -33.57
C SER A 799 38.71 -6.99 -33.81
N ASP A 800 39.99 -6.59 -33.85
CA ASP A 800 41.11 -7.52 -34.05
C ASP A 800 41.26 -8.58 -32.95
N VAL A 801 40.67 -8.33 -31.78
CA VAL A 801 40.54 -9.29 -30.68
C VAL A 801 39.09 -9.29 -30.21
N LEU A 802 38.48 -10.46 -30.14
CA LEU A 802 37.16 -10.67 -29.57
C LEU A 802 37.31 -11.20 -28.15
N LYS A 803 36.61 -10.62 -27.18
CA LYS A 803 36.54 -11.20 -25.84
C LYS A 803 35.52 -12.34 -25.87
N VAL A 804 35.96 -13.53 -25.52
CA VAL A 804 35.13 -14.74 -25.48
C VAL A 804 34.77 -15.07 -24.05
N SER A 805 33.48 -15.14 -23.75
CA SER A 805 32.94 -15.61 -22.47
C SER A 805 32.11 -16.87 -22.71
N VAL A 806 32.32 -17.91 -21.91
CA VAL A 806 31.60 -19.19 -22.02
C VAL A 806 30.82 -19.46 -20.75
N TYR A 807 29.55 -19.80 -20.90
CA TYR A 807 28.62 -20.11 -19.81
C TYR A 807 28.07 -21.53 -20.01
N PRO A 808 27.89 -22.30 -18.92
CA PRO A 808 27.37 -23.67 -19.03
C PRO A 808 25.86 -23.75 -19.29
N SER A 809 25.13 -22.63 -19.19
CA SER A 809 23.68 -22.56 -19.39
C SER A 809 23.26 -21.12 -19.69
N MET A 810 22.11 -20.89 -20.36
CA MET A 810 21.54 -19.54 -20.53
C MET A 810 21.22 -18.89 -19.19
N GLN A 811 20.75 -19.67 -18.20
CA GLN A 811 20.51 -19.18 -16.85
C GLN A 811 21.75 -18.51 -16.25
N LYS A 812 22.95 -19.03 -16.54
CA LYS A 812 24.22 -18.49 -16.02
C LYS A 812 24.67 -17.19 -16.68
N VAL A 813 24.08 -16.81 -17.82
CA VAL A 813 24.30 -15.51 -18.47
C VAL A 813 23.60 -14.39 -17.69
N PHE A 814 22.43 -14.69 -17.12
CA PHE A 814 21.56 -13.72 -16.45
C PHE A 814 21.52 -13.86 -14.93
N SER A 815 22.05 -14.95 -14.36
CA SER A 815 22.28 -15.07 -12.92
C SER A 815 23.40 -14.10 -12.50
N ARG A 816 23.01 -12.83 -12.41
CA ARG A 816 23.78 -11.69 -11.92
C ARG A 816 23.59 -11.55 -10.42
#